data_AF-A0A9D0Q3S9-F1
#
_entry.id   AF-A0A9D0Q3S9-F1
#
_cell.length_a   1.000
_cell.length_b   1.000
_cell.length_c   1.000
_cell.angle_alpha   90.00
_cell.angle_beta   90.00
_cell.angle_gamma   90.00
#
_symmetry.space_group_name_H-M   'P 1'
#
loop_
_entity.id
_entity.type
_entity.pdbx_description
1 polymer ?
#
loop_
_entity_poly.entity_id
_entity_poly.type
_entity_poly.pdbx_seq_one_letter_code
_entity_poly.pdbx_strand_id
1 'polypeptide(L)'
;NKVFNNYKGSALSGVVHLGMLARKNASSFPLLPARYHMAANSIEGACVLPANTSEGWADIKLLRNYQESKTGMYYPLLVCRKCGQPYIEGFVSGAYLYNRRPQYVTGKVKRHVYWLGLPPDVLTIDEEDERETSEEKTYNKTVIDAATGLIRADGDLTLYSVETIEDKEEQKSYVRKCPACGGTPGGAQAEIVTHMHPGNEALGSVVVQKVLDNLPSRTNSYEPLPLNGRNLLTFSDNRQNAAFFAPYFERTAGDLALRTAIFQVLKKADEAMDLELLAEEIYKYWRKLGHPVMLDSRGEIRHSYPKMRDILLGKIAAEFCTPSGRRNSLEALGLVHVSYDTAKIRRLIKEIRPSILEEHQNQVEPLIAFLLENIRREKAIGNLYDLDMTNGFIWGKPYANHRSFESSKLNKKISHAWIPQSNTKRHNRRTWYLEQQLAWERTEAIEFLNKFWEAIKGLKILIRTKPAGFGLDGKLIRFEDGTKLPLYQCETCGLLQNNVVDERCTAFRCTGEVHKLSAKERSDKETNNHYIFNYQNSVTTTARAREHTASLSTDLREKIEQEFAQGKVNVLSCTTTMEMGVDLGDLEAVVNLNVPPSASSYQQRTGRAGRRAQAAPFCVTVARSSQYDQSMFNGFQKYLQNEAPVPFISLENPSLFRRHQNGIILRGYLRHKILPQTLSKNALSLDDLFGESFDRNKPVYNGFCW
;
A
#
# COMPACT_ATOMS: atom_id res chain seq x y z
N ASN A 1 6.87 30.67 -28.50
CA ASN A 1 6.90 30.97 -27.04
C ASN A 1 7.24 29.78 -26.13
N LYS A 2 6.63 28.58 -26.23
CA LYS A 2 7.03 27.42 -25.39
C LYS A 2 8.47 26.91 -25.63
N VAL A 3 8.91 26.84 -26.88
CA VAL A 3 10.28 26.39 -27.24
C VAL A 3 11.35 27.37 -26.74
N PHE A 4 11.14 28.68 -26.91
CA PHE A 4 12.03 29.73 -26.40
C PHE A 4 12.08 29.81 -24.85
N ASN A 5 10.97 29.52 -24.16
CA ASN A 5 10.97 29.41 -22.70
C ASN A 5 11.75 28.19 -22.19
N ASN A 6 11.73 27.07 -22.93
CA ASN A 6 12.52 25.89 -22.58
C ASN A 6 14.03 26.16 -22.68
N TYR A 7 14.50 26.85 -23.72
CA TYR A 7 15.92 27.21 -23.84
C TYR A 7 16.41 28.14 -22.73
N LYS A 8 15.61 29.14 -22.33
CA LYS A 8 15.93 30.01 -21.18
C LYS A 8 15.96 29.24 -19.86
N GLY A 9 15.01 28.31 -19.67
CA GLY A 9 14.98 27.44 -18.48
C GLY A 9 16.19 26.51 -18.39
N SER A 10 16.55 25.86 -19.50
CA SER A 10 17.74 25.00 -19.57
C SER A 10 19.04 25.79 -19.40
N ALA A 11 19.15 26.98 -19.99
CA ALA A 11 20.31 27.86 -19.80
C ALA A 11 20.44 28.33 -18.35
N LEU A 12 19.33 28.77 -17.72
CA LEU A 12 19.32 29.17 -16.31
C LEU A 12 19.68 28.00 -15.40
N SER A 13 19.11 26.81 -15.64
CA SER A 13 19.46 25.59 -14.91
C SER A 13 20.94 25.25 -15.06
N GLY A 14 21.50 25.38 -16.27
CA GLY A 14 22.93 25.21 -16.53
C GLY A 14 23.80 26.21 -15.77
N VAL A 15 23.44 27.50 -15.76
CA VAL A 15 24.16 28.56 -15.03
C VAL A 15 24.11 28.31 -13.52
N VAL A 16 22.94 27.98 -12.98
CA VAL A 16 22.80 27.63 -11.56
C VAL A 16 23.67 26.41 -11.26
N HIS A 17 23.58 25.34 -12.05
CA HIS A 17 24.38 24.14 -11.86
C HIS A 17 25.89 24.42 -11.89
N LEU A 18 26.36 25.19 -12.88
CA LEU A 18 27.76 25.60 -12.97
C LEU A 18 28.19 26.42 -11.73
N GLY A 19 27.37 27.36 -11.26
CA GLY A 19 27.64 28.11 -10.04
C GLY A 19 27.65 27.26 -8.77
N MET A 20 26.92 26.14 -8.75
CA MET A 20 26.91 25.18 -7.65
C MET A 20 28.12 24.25 -7.65
N LEU A 21 28.68 23.96 -8.82
CA LEU A 21 29.92 23.21 -8.99
C LEU A 21 31.16 24.10 -8.81
N ALA A 22 31.08 25.38 -9.19
CA ALA A 22 32.15 26.35 -9.08
C ALA A 22 32.50 26.62 -7.61
N ARG A 23 33.63 26.06 -7.17
CA ARG A 23 34.15 26.14 -5.80
C ARG A 23 35.64 26.38 -5.84
N LYS A 24 36.16 27.09 -4.84
CA LYS A 24 37.60 27.37 -4.72
C LYS A 24 38.38 26.10 -4.31
N ASN A 25 37.78 25.25 -3.49
CA ASN A 25 38.29 23.94 -3.07
C ASN A 25 37.13 23.05 -2.57
N ALA A 26 37.39 21.77 -2.28
CA ALA A 26 36.37 20.78 -1.91
C ALA A 26 35.57 21.13 -0.63
N SER A 27 36.13 21.95 0.26
CA SER A 27 35.52 22.36 1.52
C SER A 27 34.85 23.74 1.46
N SER A 28 35.02 24.50 0.38
CA SER A 28 34.45 25.84 0.21
C SER A 28 33.00 25.82 -0.28
N PHE A 29 32.22 26.82 0.15
CA PHE A 29 30.87 27.03 -0.36
C PHE A 29 30.87 27.26 -1.87
N PRO A 30 29.83 26.80 -2.59
CA PRO A 30 29.65 27.09 -4.00
C PRO A 30 29.51 28.59 -4.26
N LEU A 31 29.92 29.03 -5.45
CA LEU A 31 29.76 30.41 -5.93
C LEU A 31 28.29 30.85 -5.88
N LEU A 32 27.37 29.96 -6.24
CA LEU A 32 25.93 30.16 -6.13
C LEU A 32 25.32 29.02 -5.29
N PRO A 33 25.10 29.21 -3.98
CA PRO A 33 24.35 28.25 -3.19
C PRO A 33 22.88 28.31 -3.60
N ALA A 34 22.36 27.20 -4.13
CA ALA A 34 20.94 27.06 -4.42
C ALA A 34 20.35 25.89 -3.62
N ARG A 35 19.07 26.03 -3.25
CA ARG A 35 18.25 24.98 -2.64
C ARG A 35 17.05 24.74 -3.53
N TYR A 36 16.80 23.47 -3.84
CA TYR A 36 15.65 23.09 -4.66
C TYR A 36 14.47 22.73 -3.77
N HIS A 37 13.35 23.39 -4.00
CA HIS A 37 12.09 23.17 -3.30
C HIS A 37 11.08 22.58 -4.27
N MET A 38 10.68 21.34 -4.03
CA MET A 38 9.68 20.65 -4.83
C MET A 38 8.47 20.32 -3.97
N ALA A 39 7.28 20.38 -4.58
CA ALA A 39 6.06 19.86 -4.00
C ALA A 39 5.45 18.82 -4.93
N ALA A 40 4.96 17.72 -4.36
CA ALA A 40 4.26 16.66 -5.07
C ALA A 40 2.89 16.44 -4.43
N ASN A 41 1.88 16.16 -5.25
CA ASN A 41 0.53 15.87 -4.79
C ASN A 41 0.07 14.51 -5.31
N SER A 42 -0.75 13.81 -4.52
CA SER A 42 -1.39 12.55 -4.92
C SER A 42 -2.75 12.81 -5.55
N ILE A 43 -3.33 11.76 -6.15
CA ILE A 43 -4.74 11.77 -6.55
C ILE A 43 -5.60 11.92 -5.27
N GLU A 44 -6.36 13.01 -5.17
CA GLU A 44 -7.21 13.29 -4.02
C GLU A 44 -8.44 12.36 -3.92
N GLY A 45 -8.88 11.88 -5.08
CA GLY A 45 -10.09 11.11 -5.29
C GLY A 45 -10.33 10.89 -6.78
N ALA A 46 -11.38 10.14 -7.11
CA ALA A 46 -11.90 10.07 -8.47
C ALA A 46 -13.40 10.36 -8.44
N CYS A 47 -13.90 11.09 -9.41
CA CYS A 47 -15.31 11.28 -9.68
C CYS A 47 -15.65 10.79 -11.08
N VAL A 48 -16.85 10.26 -11.27
CA VAL A 48 -17.34 9.81 -12.57
C VAL A 48 -18.57 10.62 -12.98
N LEU A 49 -18.71 10.86 -14.29
CA LEU A 49 -19.95 11.31 -14.89
C LEU A 49 -20.77 10.07 -15.23
N PRO A 50 -21.83 9.74 -14.49
CA PRO A 50 -22.63 8.55 -14.72
C PRO A 50 -23.43 8.65 -16.03
N ALA A 51 -23.63 7.50 -16.69
CA ALA A 51 -24.36 7.37 -17.95
C ALA A 51 -25.04 5.99 -18.05
N ASN A 52 -26.07 5.86 -18.89
CA ASN A 52 -26.75 4.58 -19.14
C ASN A 52 -25.96 3.69 -20.13
N THR A 53 -24.68 3.48 -19.88
CA THR A 53 -23.82 2.54 -20.61
C THR A 53 -23.68 1.23 -19.83
N SER A 54 -23.13 0.18 -20.45
CA SER A 54 -22.84 -1.09 -19.75
C SER A 54 -21.94 -0.89 -18.52
N GLU A 55 -20.91 -0.04 -18.65
CA GLU A 55 -20.01 0.32 -17.54
C GLU A 55 -20.59 1.40 -16.60
N GLY A 56 -21.58 2.17 -17.04
CA GLY A 56 -22.31 3.12 -16.21
C GLY A 56 -21.75 4.54 -16.15
N TRP A 57 -20.78 4.90 -16.99
CA TRP A 57 -20.14 6.22 -16.98
C TRP A 57 -19.75 6.70 -18.39
N ALA A 58 -19.54 8.00 -18.53
CA ALA A 58 -19.14 8.69 -19.77
C ALA A 58 -17.80 9.43 -19.67
N ASP A 59 -17.41 9.92 -18.49
CA ASP A 59 -16.11 10.56 -18.24
C ASP A 59 -15.66 10.34 -16.77
N ILE A 60 -14.36 10.44 -16.50
CA ILE A 60 -13.74 10.32 -15.17
C ILE A 60 -12.81 11.51 -14.92
N LYS A 61 -12.87 12.09 -13.72
CA LYS A 61 -11.93 13.12 -13.25
C LYS A 61 -11.20 12.64 -12.00
N LEU A 62 -9.87 12.80 -11.97
CA LEU A 62 -9.00 12.45 -10.85
C LEU A 62 -8.97 13.56 -9.79
N LEU A 63 -10.15 13.93 -9.28
CA LEU A 63 -10.33 14.94 -8.26
C LEU A 63 -11.27 14.39 -7.17
N ARG A 64 -11.16 14.94 -5.95
CA ARG A 64 -12.05 14.56 -4.86
C ARG A 64 -13.47 15.09 -5.05
N ASN A 65 -13.58 16.30 -5.59
CA ASN A 65 -14.85 16.95 -5.91
C ASN A 65 -14.69 17.71 -7.22
N TYR A 66 -15.75 17.75 -8.02
CA TYR A 66 -15.76 18.47 -9.28
C TYR A 66 -17.08 19.24 -9.44
N GLN A 67 -16.99 20.51 -9.84
CA GLN A 67 -18.13 21.43 -9.92
C GLN A 67 -18.41 21.97 -11.33
N GLU A 68 -17.46 21.89 -12.25
CA GLU A 68 -17.58 22.49 -13.58
C GLU A 68 -18.18 21.52 -14.60
N SER A 69 -19.47 21.64 -14.88
CA SER A 69 -20.03 20.87 -15.99
C SER A 69 -21.31 21.50 -16.53
N LYS A 70 -21.24 22.04 -17.75
CA LYS A 70 -22.43 22.31 -18.57
C LYS A 70 -23.10 21.01 -19.07
N THR A 71 -22.48 19.85 -18.83
CA THR A 71 -22.77 18.56 -19.46
C THR A 71 -23.27 17.46 -18.50
N GLY A 72 -23.36 17.71 -17.19
CA GLY A 72 -23.82 16.72 -16.19
C GLY A 72 -23.05 16.70 -14.85
N MET A 73 -23.63 16.13 -13.79
CA MET A 73 -22.99 16.10 -12.46
C MET A 73 -22.00 14.93 -12.28
N TYR A 74 -20.81 15.22 -11.76
CA TYR A 74 -19.81 14.20 -11.43
C TYR A 74 -19.95 13.74 -9.99
N TYR A 75 -20.08 12.43 -9.78
CA TYR A 75 -20.26 11.82 -8.46
C TYR A 75 -18.97 11.12 -7.98
N PRO A 76 -18.62 11.18 -6.68
CA PRO A 76 -17.47 10.46 -6.14
C PRO A 76 -17.53 8.96 -6.41
N LEU A 77 -16.42 8.41 -6.92
CA LEU A 77 -16.24 6.99 -7.18
C LEU A 77 -15.84 6.26 -5.90
N LEU A 78 -16.57 5.19 -5.61
CA LEU A 78 -16.30 4.23 -4.56
C LEU A 78 -15.98 2.87 -5.19
N VAL A 79 -15.15 2.07 -4.52
CA VAL A 79 -14.85 0.69 -4.93
C VAL A 79 -14.98 -0.28 -3.76
N CYS A 80 -15.45 -1.50 -4.02
CA CYS A 80 -15.41 -2.58 -3.02
C CYS A 80 -13.97 -2.95 -2.66
N ARG A 81 -13.65 -2.98 -1.36
CA ARG A 81 -12.32 -3.36 -0.85
C ARG A 81 -11.93 -4.82 -1.14
N LYS A 82 -12.90 -5.71 -1.39
CA LYS A 82 -12.65 -7.13 -1.72
C LYS A 82 -12.62 -7.39 -3.23
N CYS A 83 -13.71 -7.12 -3.94
CA CYS A 83 -13.82 -7.45 -5.37
C CYS A 83 -13.53 -6.31 -6.35
N GLY A 84 -13.36 -5.07 -5.86
CA GLY A 84 -13.10 -3.92 -6.73
C GLY A 84 -14.33 -3.36 -7.48
N GLN A 85 -15.54 -3.91 -7.28
CA GLN A 85 -16.76 -3.40 -7.90
C GLN A 85 -16.90 -1.88 -7.69
N PRO A 86 -17.08 -1.07 -8.75
CA PRO A 86 -17.31 0.36 -8.64
C PRO A 86 -18.75 0.70 -8.23
N TYR A 87 -18.88 1.78 -7.47
CA TYR A 87 -20.12 2.40 -6.99
C TYR A 87 -19.96 3.93 -7.03
N ILE A 88 -21.06 4.67 -6.97
CA ILE A 88 -21.04 6.13 -6.79
C ILE A 88 -21.69 6.53 -5.47
N GLU A 89 -21.18 7.60 -4.89
CA GLU A 89 -21.75 8.23 -3.69
C GLU A 89 -22.60 9.44 -4.08
N GLY A 90 -23.78 9.57 -3.49
CA GLY A 90 -24.60 10.77 -3.61
C GLY A 90 -25.30 11.11 -2.30
N PHE A 91 -25.82 12.33 -2.22
CA PHE A 91 -26.48 12.86 -1.03
C PHE A 91 -27.87 13.35 -1.40
N VAL A 92 -28.90 12.70 -0.89
CA VAL A 92 -30.30 13.06 -1.17
C VAL A 92 -30.76 14.09 -0.14
N SER A 93 -31.35 15.18 -0.64
CA SER A 93 -32.06 16.18 0.18
C SER A 93 -33.22 16.77 -0.61
N GLY A 94 -34.45 16.58 -0.10
CA GLY A 94 -35.66 16.92 -0.85
C GLY A 94 -35.78 16.04 -2.11
N ALA A 95 -36.00 16.67 -3.27
CA ALA A 95 -36.11 15.99 -4.57
C ALA A 95 -34.78 15.89 -5.34
N TYR A 96 -33.64 16.24 -4.72
CA TYR A 96 -32.36 16.34 -5.44
C TYR A 96 -31.32 15.36 -4.90
N LEU A 97 -30.52 14.82 -5.80
CA LEU A 97 -29.32 14.03 -5.54
C LEU A 97 -28.06 14.86 -5.80
N TYR A 98 -27.41 15.29 -4.73
CA TYR A 98 -26.17 16.07 -4.77
C TYR A 98 -24.94 15.15 -4.84
N ASN A 99 -23.92 15.59 -5.57
CA ASN A 99 -22.63 14.89 -5.65
C ASN A 99 -21.71 15.11 -4.43
N ARG A 100 -22.10 16.00 -3.52
CA ARG A 100 -21.43 16.25 -2.24
C ARG A 100 -22.46 16.63 -1.19
N ARG A 101 -22.12 16.47 0.09
CA ARG A 101 -23.00 16.89 1.18
C ARG A 101 -23.25 18.41 1.09
N PRO A 102 -24.49 18.87 0.87
CA PRO A 102 -24.78 20.30 0.78
C PRO A 102 -24.61 21.00 2.14
N GLN A 103 -24.01 22.19 2.14
CA GLN A 103 -23.72 22.96 3.37
C GLN A 103 -24.87 23.89 3.80
N TYR A 104 -25.71 24.33 2.86
CA TYR A 104 -26.69 25.41 3.09
C TYR A 104 -28.15 24.98 2.89
N VAL A 105 -28.47 23.69 3.02
CA VAL A 105 -29.83 23.17 2.80
C VAL A 105 -30.52 22.90 4.13
N THR A 106 -31.73 23.46 4.31
CA THR A 106 -32.60 23.23 5.47
C THR A 106 -33.34 21.90 5.30
N GLY A 107 -32.77 20.80 5.80
CA GLY A 107 -33.38 19.47 5.73
C GLY A 107 -32.46 18.33 6.16
N LYS A 108 -33.04 17.12 6.35
CA LYS A 108 -32.25 15.91 6.60
C LYS A 108 -31.56 15.47 5.31
N VAL A 109 -30.24 15.59 5.26
CA VAL A 109 -29.41 15.05 4.17
C VAL A 109 -29.11 13.59 4.45
N LYS A 110 -29.45 12.69 3.52
CA LYS A 110 -29.11 11.26 3.62
C LYS A 110 -28.08 10.89 2.57
N ARG A 111 -27.10 10.08 2.97
CA ARG A 111 -26.12 9.50 2.06
C ARG A 111 -26.74 8.30 1.35
N HIS A 112 -26.55 8.19 0.04
CA HIS A 112 -26.94 7.06 -0.77
C HIS A 112 -25.74 6.57 -1.58
N VAL A 113 -25.69 5.26 -1.82
CA VAL A 113 -24.67 4.61 -2.65
C VAL A 113 -25.39 3.90 -3.79
N TYR A 114 -24.89 4.07 -5.01
CA TYR A 114 -25.47 3.46 -6.20
C TYR A 114 -24.44 2.59 -6.91
N TRP A 115 -24.90 1.51 -7.52
CA TRP A 115 -24.09 0.68 -8.41
C TRP A 115 -23.67 1.50 -9.64
N LEU A 116 -22.40 1.39 -10.04
CA LEU A 116 -21.93 1.97 -11.30
C LEU A 116 -22.04 0.91 -12.40
N GLY A 117 -22.88 1.17 -13.41
CA GLY A 117 -23.18 0.26 -14.51
C GLY A 117 -24.43 -0.59 -14.28
N LEU A 118 -24.59 -1.62 -15.11
CA LEU A 118 -25.69 -2.57 -14.97
C LEU A 118 -25.35 -3.64 -13.92
N PRO A 119 -26.21 -3.88 -12.91
CA PRO A 119 -26.05 -5.01 -12.02
C PRO A 119 -26.21 -6.34 -12.79
N PRO A 120 -25.34 -7.35 -12.57
CA PRO A 120 -25.41 -8.61 -13.29
C PRO A 120 -26.57 -9.50 -12.79
N ASP A 121 -27.15 -10.30 -13.70
CA ASP A 121 -28.26 -11.22 -13.41
C ASP A 121 -27.85 -12.38 -12.48
N VAL A 122 -26.57 -12.80 -12.51
CA VAL A 122 -26.02 -13.86 -11.66
C VAL A 122 -24.95 -13.31 -10.72
N LEU A 123 -25.23 -13.37 -9.41
CA LEU A 123 -24.28 -12.98 -8.36
C LEU A 123 -23.28 -14.10 -8.03
N THR A 124 -22.12 -13.73 -7.50
CA THR A 124 -20.98 -14.63 -7.25
C THR A 124 -20.70 -14.76 -5.74
N ILE A 125 -20.18 -15.93 -5.31
CA ILE A 125 -19.79 -16.23 -3.91
C ILE A 125 -18.39 -15.69 -3.63
N ASP A 126 -18.20 -15.12 -2.43
CA ASP A 126 -16.89 -14.98 -1.80
C ASP A 126 -16.45 -16.36 -1.29
N GLU A 127 -15.36 -16.93 -1.83
CA GLU A 127 -14.91 -18.30 -1.51
C GLU A 127 -14.66 -18.52 -0.01
N GLU A 128 -14.48 -17.44 0.77
CA GLU A 128 -14.29 -17.47 2.22
C GLU A 128 -15.62 -17.47 3.03
N ASP A 129 -16.71 -16.93 2.48
CA ASP A 129 -17.99 -16.68 3.18
C ASP A 129 -19.17 -17.40 2.49
N GLU A 130 -19.29 -18.72 2.68
CA GLU A 130 -20.41 -19.54 2.19
C GLU A 130 -21.69 -19.44 3.07
N ARG A 131 -22.04 -18.25 3.56
CA ARG A 131 -23.33 -18.06 4.26
C ARG A 131 -24.35 -17.31 3.39
N GLU A 132 -25.44 -18.03 3.13
CA GLU A 132 -26.81 -17.58 2.80
C GLU A 132 -27.23 -17.29 1.35
N THR A 133 -28.57 -17.28 1.25
CA THR A 133 -29.52 -17.90 0.33
C THR A 133 -29.68 -17.23 -1.04
N SER A 134 -30.26 -18.02 -1.95
CA SER A 134 -30.65 -17.71 -3.32
C SER A 134 -31.91 -16.84 -3.37
N GLU A 135 -31.81 -15.58 -2.95
CA GLU A 135 -32.87 -14.61 -3.26
C GLU A 135 -32.48 -13.80 -4.50
N GLU A 136 -33.37 -13.76 -5.49
CA GLU A 136 -33.32 -12.80 -6.59
C GLU A 136 -33.37 -11.40 -5.99
N LYS A 137 -32.27 -10.64 -6.11
CA LYS A 137 -32.23 -9.27 -5.59
C LYS A 137 -32.84 -8.33 -6.61
N THR A 138 -34.03 -7.81 -6.31
CA THR A 138 -34.60 -6.67 -7.01
C THR A 138 -33.81 -5.41 -6.60
N TYR A 139 -33.09 -4.81 -7.53
CA TYR A 139 -32.39 -3.54 -7.29
C TYR A 139 -33.37 -2.37 -7.40
N ASN A 140 -33.48 -1.57 -6.34
CA ASN A 140 -34.29 -0.36 -6.35
C ASN A 140 -33.70 0.66 -7.33
N LYS A 141 -34.46 1.00 -8.37
CA LYS A 141 -34.05 1.97 -9.39
C LYS A 141 -34.40 3.40 -8.94
N THR A 142 -33.50 4.33 -9.19
CA THR A 142 -33.71 5.77 -9.00
C THR A 142 -33.40 6.46 -10.32
N VAL A 143 -34.38 7.16 -10.88
CA VAL A 143 -34.22 7.91 -12.12
C VAL A 143 -33.97 9.37 -11.79
N ILE A 144 -32.94 9.96 -12.39
CA ILE A 144 -32.55 11.36 -12.17
C ILE A 144 -32.30 12.09 -13.48
N ASP A 145 -32.48 13.40 -13.45
CA ASP A 145 -31.96 14.32 -14.45
C ASP A 145 -30.44 14.43 -14.30
N ALA A 146 -29.67 14.03 -15.32
CA ALA A 146 -28.22 13.95 -15.24
C ALA A 146 -27.53 15.32 -15.08
N ALA A 147 -28.18 16.40 -15.52
CA ALA A 147 -27.65 17.77 -15.45
C ALA A 147 -27.85 18.42 -14.08
N THR A 148 -29.03 18.21 -13.49
CA THR A 148 -29.47 18.91 -12.27
C THR A 148 -29.46 18.03 -11.02
N GLY A 149 -29.42 16.71 -11.18
CA GLY A 149 -29.58 15.75 -10.09
C GLY A 149 -31.02 15.65 -9.57
N LEU A 150 -32.01 16.24 -10.26
CA LEU A 150 -33.42 16.17 -9.87
C LEU A 150 -33.94 14.74 -10.02
N ILE A 151 -34.47 14.17 -8.94
CA ILE A 151 -35.05 12.82 -8.91
C ILE A 151 -36.47 12.88 -9.47
N ARG A 152 -36.69 12.27 -10.63
CA ARG A 152 -37.97 12.26 -11.35
C ARG A 152 -38.08 11.05 -12.27
N ALA A 153 -39.30 10.58 -12.52
CA ALA A 153 -39.55 9.37 -13.30
C ALA A 153 -39.20 9.50 -14.79
N ASP A 154 -39.23 10.72 -15.32
CA ASP A 154 -38.91 11.13 -16.70
C ASP A 154 -37.45 11.60 -16.86
N GLY A 155 -36.57 11.28 -15.90
CA GLY A 155 -35.16 11.64 -15.98
C GLY A 155 -34.36 10.76 -16.95
N ASP A 156 -33.18 11.23 -17.33
CA ASP A 156 -32.37 10.62 -18.39
C ASP A 156 -31.32 9.61 -17.89
N LEU A 157 -31.19 9.43 -16.57
CA LEU A 157 -30.19 8.54 -15.96
C LEU A 157 -30.83 7.60 -14.94
N THR A 158 -30.62 6.30 -15.10
CA THR A 158 -31.08 5.27 -14.16
C THR A 158 -29.95 4.81 -13.27
N LEU A 159 -30.13 4.94 -11.96
CA LEU A 159 -29.20 4.49 -10.93
C LEU A 159 -29.79 3.33 -10.13
N TYR A 160 -28.94 2.40 -9.69
CA TYR A 160 -29.36 1.23 -8.92
C TYR A 160 -28.90 1.36 -7.47
N SER A 161 -29.84 1.49 -6.54
CA SER A 161 -29.54 1.75 -5.13
C SER A 161 -28.92 0.54 -4.45
N VAL A 162 -27.91 0.80 -3.62
CA VAL A 162 -27.29 -0.18 -2.73
C VAL A 162 -27.78 0.03 -1.31
N GLU A 163 -28.11 -1.07 -0.63
CA GLU A 163 -28.55 -1.04 0.75
C GLU A 163 -27.45 -0.53 1.69
N THR A 164 -27.80 0.43 2.55
CA THR A 164 -26.92 1.00 3.56
C THR A 164 -27.53 0.86 4.95
N ILE A 165 -26.72 0.52 5.95
CA ILE A 165 -27.13 0.45 7.35
C ILE A 165 -26.71 1.76 8.04
N GLU A 166 -27.66 2.38 8.74
CA GLU A 166 -27.41 3.60 9.51
C GLU A 166 -26.74 3.28 10.85
N ASP A 167 -25.61 3.92 11.08
CA ASP A 167 -24.95 3.97 12.37
C ASP A 167 -25.47 5.17 13.16
N LYS A 168 -26.15 4.90 14.28
CA LYS A 168 -26.77 5.93 15.11
C LYS A 168 -25.75 6.74 15.92
N GLU A 169 -24.59 6.19 16.23
CA GLU A 169 -23.54 6.91 16.97
C GLU A 169 -22.81 7.88 16.04
N GLU A 170 -22.47 7.41 14.83
CA GLU A 170 -21.73 8.23 13.87
C GLU A 170 -22.63 9.08 12.95
N GLN A 171 -23.95 8.87 12.98
CA GLN A 171 -24.95 9.52 12.11
C GLN A 171 -24.57 9.39 10.63
N LYS A 172 -24.13 8.19 10.24
CA LYS A 172 -23.63 7.86 8.89
C LYS A 172 -24.21 6.53 8.42
N SER A 173 -24.41 6.43 7.10
CA SER A 173 -24.93 5.22 6.46
C SER A 173 -23.80 4.48 5.74
N TYR A 174 -23.67 3.19 6.03
CA TYR A 174 -22.57 2.34 5.57
C TYR A 174 -23.04 1.16 4.73
N VAL A 175 -22.31 0.86 3.66
CA VAL A 175 -22.46 -0.42 2.95
C VAL A 175 -21.72 -1.50 3.73
N ARG A 176 -22.45 -2.36 4.45
CA ARG A 176 -21.86 -3.45 5.27
C ARG A 176 -21.55 -4.71 4.46
N LYS A 177 -22.35 -5.01 3.42
CA LYS A 177 -22.18 -6.19 2.57
C LYS A 177 -22.15 -5.77 1.12
N CYS A 178 -21.10 -6.16 0.40
CA CYS A 178 -20.98 -5.85 -1.01
C CYS A 178 -22.06 -6.61 -1.80
N PRO A 179 -22.97 -5.95 -2.53
CA PRO A 179 -23.98 -6.65 -3.32
C PRO A 179 -23.36 -7.50 -4.43
N ALA A 180 -22.18 -7.13 -4.94
CA ALA A 180 -21.51 -7.86 -6.01
C ALA A 180 -20.88 -9.19 -5.56
N CYS A 181 -20.15 -9.21 -4.43
CA CYS A 181 -19.42 -10.41 -3.98
C CYS A 181 -19.91 -11.01 -2.68
N GLY A 182 -20.87 -10.38 -2.01
CA GLY A 182 -21.31 -10.80 -0.67
C GLY A 182 -20.30 -10.55 0.44
N GLY A 183 -19.11 -10.04 0.12
CA GLY A 183 -18.04 -9.76 1.06
C GLY A 183 -18.43 -8.71 2.09
N THR A 184 -17.93 -8.89 3.31
CA THR A 184 -18.10 -7.99 4.46
C THR A 184 -16.76 -7.34 4.84
N PRO A 185 -16.76 -6.16 5.51
CA PRO A 185 -15.51 -5.52 5.91
C PRO A 185 -14.78 -6.37 6.94
N GLY A 186 -13.46 -6.51 6.79
CA GLY A 186 -12.61 -7.24 7.73
C GLY A 186 -12.15 -6.36 8.90
N GLY A 187 -11.97 -6.96 10.07
CA GLY A 187 -11.43 -6.28 11.25
C GLY A 187 -12.37 -5.23 11.84
N ALA A 188 -11.83 -4.06 12.19
CA ALA A 188 -12.58 -2.95 12.81
C ALA A 188 -13.27 -2.01 11.81
N GLN A 189 -13.29 -2.34 10.51
CA GLN A 189 -13.87 -1.46 9.49
C GLN A 189 -15.39 -1.56 9.47
N ALA A 190 -16.06 -0.41 9.43
CA ALA A 190 -17.52 -0.34 9.35
C ALA A 190 -18.08 -0.54 7.94
N GLU A 191 -17.29 -0.28 6.89
CA GLU A 191 -17.78 -0.18 5.51
C GLU A 191 -16.89 -0.94 4.50
N ILE A 192 -17.55 -1.67 3.58
CA ILE A 192 -16.88 -2.48 2.55
C ILE A 192 -16.47 -1.69 1.32
N VAL A 193 -17.08 -0.52 1.08
CA VAL A 193 -16.75 0.36 -0.04
C VAL A 193 -15.83 1.49 0.43
N THR A 194 -14.99 2.00 -0.47
CA THR A 194 -14.03 3.04 -0.15
C THR A 194 -13.84 3.97 -1.33
N HIS A 195 -13.56 5.25 -1.09
CA HIS A 195 -13.10 6.14 -2.16
C HIS A 195 -11.75 5.66 -2.71
N MET A 196 -11.51 5.97 -3.98
CA MET A 196 -10.18 5.83 -4.57
C MET A 196 -9.23 6.83 -3.91
N HIS A 197 -8.33 6.33 -3.06
CA HIS A 197 -7.31 7.14 -2.41
C HIS A 197 -6.06 6.27 -2.23
N PRO A 198 -4.88 6.70 -2.72
CA PRO A 198 -3.66 5.88 -2.70
C PRO A 198 -3.11 5.61 -1.28
N GLY A 199 -3.56 6.37 -0.28
CA GLY A 199 -3.03 6.35 1.09
C GLY A 199 -2.04 7.49 1.29
N ASN A 200 -1.95 8.03 2.52
CA ASN A 200 -1.03 9.13 2.81
C ASN A 200 0.43 8.68 2.70
N GLU A 201 0.69 7.42 3.08
CA GLU A 201 2.03 6.87 3.16
C GLU A 201 2.56 6.39 1.80
N ALA A 202 1.69 5.98 0.88
CA ALA A 202 2.09 5.38 -0.40
C ALA A 202 2.83 6.38 -1.30
N LEU A 203 2.31 7.61 -1.43
CA LEU A 203 3.03 8.65 -2.18
C LEU A 203 4.33 9.03 -1.46
N GLY A 204 4.26 9.17 -0.13
CA GLY A 204 5.43 9.43 0.71
C GLY A 204 6.53 8.40 0.48
N SER A 205 6.20 7.11 0.46
CA SER A 205 7.19 6.04 0.28
C SER A 205 7.80 6.06 -1.12
N VAL A 206 7.00 6.33 -2.16
CA VAL A 206 7.52 6.46 -3.53
C VAL A 206 8.51 7.61 -3.64
N VAL A 207 8.16 8.77 -3.09
CA VAL A 207 9.03 9.96 -3.08
C VAL A 207 10.30 9.70 -2.28
N VAL A 208 10.17 9.19 -1.05
CA VAL A 208 11.31 8.88 -0.17
C VAL A 208 12.23 7.86 -0.82
N GLN A 209 11.69 6.80 -1.44
CA GLN A 209 12.49 5.80 -2.15
C GLN A 209 13.28 6.44 -3.29
N LYS A 210 12.62 7.25 -4.13
CA LYS A 210 13.28 7.90 -5.28
C LYS A 210 14.33 8.92 -4.87
N VAL A 211 14.09 9.68 -3.82
CA VAL A 211 15.11 10.57 -3.27
C VAL A 211 16.28 9.74 -2.77
N LEU A 212 16.02 8.73 -1.94
CA LEU A 212 17.04 7.88 -1.33
C LEU A 212 17.90 7.13 -2.37
N ASP A 213 17.32 6.65 -3.47
CA ASP A 213 18.03 5.97 -4.56
C ASP A 213 19.05 6.86 -5.28
N ASN A 214 18.76 8.17 -5.33
CA ASN A 214 19.59 9.18 -6.01
C ASN A 214 20.57 9.88 -5.07
N LEU A 215 20.54 9.61 -3.76
CA LEU A 215 21.55 10.09 -2.83
C LEU A 215 22.90 9.35 -3.07
N PRO A 216 24.05 9.98 -2.84
CA PRO A 216 25.34 9.32 -2.90
C PRO A 216 25.49 8.31 -1.77
N SER A 217 26.13 7.18 -2.06
CA SER A 217 26.49 6.17 -1.06
C SER A 217 27.61 6.64 -0.14
N ARG A 218 27.69 6.05 1.05
CA ARG A 218 28.82 6.21 1.97
C ARG A 218 29.83 5.09 1.69
N THR A 219 30.85 5.38 0.91
CA THR A 219 31.81 4.38 0.37
C THR A 219 32.86 3.84 1.35
N ASN A 220 32.85 4.21 2.63
CA ASN A 220 33.94 3.94 3.58
C ASN A 220 33.57 3.03 4.78
N SER A 221 32.56 2.16 4.65
CA SER A 221 32.16 1.29 5.76
C SER A 221 32.72 -0.13 5.59
N TYR A 222 33.54 -0.58 6.54
CA TYR A 222 33.97 -1.98 6.68
C TYR A 222 32.81 -2.93 7.02
N GLU A 223 31.70 -2.37 7.55
CA GLU A 223 30.49 -3.11 7.91
C GLU A 223 29.41 -3.08 6.81
N PRO A 224 28.59 -4.15 6.70
CA PRO A 224 27.48 -4.20 5.77
C PRO A 224 26.39 -3.18 6.12
N LEU A 225 26.31 -2.08 5.36
CA LEU A 225 25.28 -1.06 5.56
C LEU A 225 24.07 -1.25 4.63
N PRO A 226 22.84 -1.18 5.16
CA PRO A 226 21.63 -1.08 4.34
C PRO A 226 21.74 0.06 3.33
N LEU A 227 21.34 -0.18 2.08
CA LEU A 227 21.33 0.81 1.00
C LEU A 227 22.64 1.62 0.90
N ASN A 228 23.78 0.96 1.13
CA ASN A 228 25.13 1.54 1.09
C ASN A 228 25.29 2.80 1.97
N GLY A 229 24.59 2.84 3.11
CA GLY A 229 24.69 3.91 4.10
C GLY A 229 24.06 5.23 3.66
N ARG A 230 23.17 5.23 2.67
CA ARG A 230 22.41 6.43 2.29
C ARG A 230 21.39 6.79 3.36
N ASN A 231 21.26 8.07 3.66
CA ASN A 231 20.47 8.56 4.77
C ASN A 231 19.55 9.71 4.36
N LEU A 232 18.32 9.72 4.87
CA LEU A 232 17.30 10.71 4.57
C LEU A 232 16.43 10.98 5.81
N LEU A 233 16.20 12.26 6.10
CA LEU A 233 15.20 12.66 7.08
C LEU A 233 13.84 12.85 6.42
N THR A 234 12.80 12.32 7.07
CA THR A 234 11.42 12.57 6.70
C THR A 234 10.68 13.19 7.87
N PHE A 235 9.81 14.15 7.59
CA PHE A 235 9.04 14.87 8.61
C PHE A 235 7.55 14.63 8.45
N SER A 236 6.89 14.35 9.57
CA SER A 236 5.44 14.31 9.69
C SER A 236 5.00 15.10 10.92
N ASP A 237 4.01 15.97 10.76
CA ASP A 237 3.46 16.77 11.86
C ASP A 237 2.66 15.94 12.89
N ASN A 238 2.27 14.72 12.52
CA ASN A 238 1.56 13.80 13.40
C ASN A 238 2.49 12.66 13.85
N ARG A 239 2.57 12.44 15.17
CA ARG A 239 3.38 11.36 15.78
C ARG A 239 2.99 9.96 15.31
N GLN A 240 1.69 9.69 15.14
CA GLN A 240 1.20 8.39 14.69
C GLN A 240 1.55 8.14 13.24
N ASN A 241 1.46 9.18 12.40
CA ASN A 241 1.87 9.09 11.00
C ASN A 241 3.39 8.86 10.90
N ALA A 242 4.20 9.54 11.73
CA ALA A 242 5.63 9.32 11.78
C ALA A 242 5.97 7.87 12.19
N ALA A 243 5.32 7.37 13.25
CA ALA A 243 5.45 6.01 13.75
C ALA A 243 5.04 4.95 12.72
N PHE A 244 3.93 5.18 12.01
CA PHE A 244 3.39 4.24 11.02
C PHE A 244 4.19 4.26 9.70
N PHE A 245 4.71 5.42 9.29
CA PHE A 245 5.45 5.56 8.04
C PHE A 245 6.75 4.76 8.02
N ALA A 246 7.51 4.74 9.13
CA ALA A 246 8.78 4.02 9.18
C ALA A 246 8.66 2.51 8.82
N PRO A 247 7.85 1.68 9.51
CA PRO A 247 7.68 0.28 9.14
C PRO A 247 6.97 0.10 7.80
N TYR A 248 6.11 1.03 7.38
CA TYR A 248 5.49 1.01 6.05
C TYR A 248 6.53 1.16 4.94
N PHE A 249 7.41 2.15 5.05
CA PHE A 249 8.51 2.40 4.11
C PHE A 249 9.49 1.23 4.09
N GLU A 250 9.91 0.74 5.26
CA GLU A 250 10.83 -0.40 5.37
C GLU A 250 10.31 -1.63 4.61
N ARG A 251 9.03 -1.96 4.76
CA ARG A 251 8.40 -3.06 4.01
C ARG A 251 8.37 -2.80 2.51
N THR A 252 7.90 -1.63 2.08
CA THR A 252 7.77 -1.32 0.63
C THR A 252 9.12 -1.23 -0.08
N ALA A 253 10.14 -0.67 0.58
CA ALA A 253 11.52 -0.67 0.11
C ALA A 253 12.10 -2.09 0.03
N GLY A 254 11.81 -2.94 1.03
CA GLY A 254 12.19 -4.35 1.02
C GLY A 254 11.56 -5.14 -0.13
N ASP A 255 10.25 -4.96 -0.36
CA ASP A 255 9.53 -5.60 -1.46
C ASP A 255 10.09 -5.14 -2.82
N LEU A 256 10.41 -3.85 -2.98
CA LEU A 256 11.04 -3.31 -4.19
C LEU A 256 12.43 -3.91 -4.42
N ALA A 257 13.29 -3.94 -3.40
CA ALA A 257 14.62 -4.50 -3.49
C ALA A 257 14.59 -5.99 -3.87
N LEU A 258 13.67 -6.75 -3.25
CA LEU A 258 13.48 -8.17 -3.55
C LEU A 258 12.99 -8.38 -4.99
N ARG A 259 11.94 -7.66 -5.41
CA ARG A 259 11.38 -7.81 -6.75
C ARG A 259 12.38 -7.45 -7.85
N THR A 260 13.16 -6.40 -7.62
CA THR A 260 14.28 -6.01 -8.48
C THR A 260 15.30 -7.14 -8.58
N ALA A 261 15.71 -7.72 -7.46
CA ALA A 261 16.68 -8.81 -7.46
C ALA A 261 16.18 -10.08 -8.16
N ILE A 262 14.93 -10.49 -7.91
CA ILE A 262 14.29 -11.62 -8.60
C ILE A 262 14.34 -11.39 -10.11
N PHE A 263 13.89 -10.22 -10.57
CA PHE A 263 13.88 -9.89 -11.99
C PHE A 263 15.28 -9.91 -12.61
N GLN A 264 16.27 -9.26 -11.96
CA GLN A 264 17.64 -9.17 -12.49
C GLN A 264 18.36 -10.51 -12.54
N VAL A 265 18.08 -11.41 -11.59
CA VAL A 265 18.60 -12.78 -11.57
C VAL A 265 17.97 -13.60 -12.70
N LEU A 266 16.63 -13.61 -12.79
CA LEU A 266 15.93 -14.43 -13.78
C LEU A 266 16.15 -13.94 -15.21
N LYS A 267 16.25 -12.62 -15.44
CA LYS A 267 16.59 -12.06 -16.76
C LYS A 267 17.94 -12.54 -17.31
N LYS A 268 18.88 -12.88 -16.42
CA LYS A 268 20.20 -13.41 -16.78
C LYS A 268 20.26 -14.94 -16.77
N ALA A 269 19.19 -15.61 -16.36
CA ALA A 269 19.11 -17.05 -16.32
C ALA A 269 18.72 -17.62 -17.69
N ASP A 270 19.37 -18.72 -18.07
CA ASP A 270 19.03 -19.48 -19.27
C ASP A 270 17.99 -20.58 -18.99
N GLU A 271 17.98 -21.10 -17.75
CA GLU A 271 17.11 -22.18 -17.32
C GLU A 271 16.20 -21.76 -16.16
N ALA A 272 15.07 -22.43 -16.02
CA ALA A 272 14.12 -22.19 -14.95
C ALA A 272 14.69 -22.66 -13.60
N MET A 273 14.57 -21.83 -12.57
CA MET A 273 15.10 -22.10 -11.23
C MET A 273 14.01 -22.58 -10.28
N ASP A 274 14.35 -23.47 -9.35
CA ASP A 274 13.50 -23.68 -8.18
C ASP A 274 13.69 -22.55 -7.14
N LEU A 275 12.89 -22.59 -6.08
CA LEU A 275 12.88 -21.56 -5.04
C LEU A 275 14.23 -21.46 -4.29
N GLU A 276 14.91 -22.58 -4.05
CA GLU A 276 16.15 -22.61 -3.28
C GLU A 276 17.30 -22.03 -4.10
N LEU A 277 17.43 -22.47 -5.36
CA LEU A 277 18.42 -21.92 -6.29
C LEU A 277 18.19 -20.42 -6.55
N LEU A 278 16.94 -19.99 -6.72
CA LEU A 278 16.63 -18.57 -6.91
C LEU A 278 17.05 -17.73 -5.70
N ALA A 279 16.83 -18.21 -4.47
CA ALA A 279 17.25 -17.51 -3.27
C ALA A 279 18.79 -17.39 -3.17
N GLU A 280 19.53 -18.45 -3.54
CA GLU A 280 20.98 -18.42 -3.59
C GLU A 280 21.50 -17.41 -4.61
N GLU A 281 20.93 -17.38 -5.81
CA GLU A 281 21.33 -16.44 -6.87
C GLU A 281 20.98 -14.99 -6.51
N ILE A 282 19.87 -14.74 -5.83
CA ILE A 282 19.53 -13.41 -5.28
C ILE A 282 20.57 -12.96 -4.25
N TYR A 283 20.97 -13.86 -3.35
CA TYR A 283 22.02 -13.55 -2.37
C TYR A 283 23.35 -13.21 -3.07
N LYS A 284 23.75 -14.00 -4.08
CA LYS A 284 24.94 -13.74 -4.91
C LYS A 284 24.83 -12.41 -5.66
N TYR A 285 23.66 -12.08 -6.20
CA TYR A 285 23.39 -10.81 -6.87
C TYR A 285 23.56 -9.62 -5.91
N TRP A 286 22.95 -9.65 -4.73
CA TRP A 286 23.14 -8.61 -3.72
C TRP A 286 24.59 -8.50 -3.25
N ARG A 287 25.31 -9.62 -3.16
CA ARG A 287 26.75 -9.63 -2.82
C ARG A 287 27.62 -8.90 -3.85
N LYS A 288 27.21 -8.88 -5.13
CA LYS A 288 27.89 -8.12 -6.18
C LYS A 288 27.64 -6.61 -6.07
N LEU A 289 26.49 -6.20 -5.53
CA LEU A 289 26.13 -4.79 -5.35
C LEU A 289 26.67 -4.16 -4.05
N GLY A 290 27.15 -4.99 -3.14
CA GLY A 290 27.60 -4.60 -1.81
C GLY A 290 27.42 -5.76 -0.84
N HIS A 291 27.13 -5.45 0.42
CA HIS A 291 26.79 -6.49 1.38
C HIS A 291 25.29 -6.80 1.36
N PRO A 292 24.88 -8.07 1.23
CA PRO A 292 23.48 -8.44 1.38
C PRO A 292 22.98 -8.07 2.76
N VAL A 293 21.84 -7.39 2.80
CA VAL A 293 21.13 -7.07 4.04
C VAL A 293 19.66 -7.43 3.85
N MET A 294 19.10 -8.09 4.86
CA MET A 294 17.66 -8.21 5.08
C MET A 294 17.35 -7.91 6.54
N LEU A 295 16.10 -7.57 6.80
CA LEU A 295 15.59 -7.33 8.14
C LEU A 295 14.72 -8.50 8.56
N ASP A 296 14.84 -8.91 9.82
CA ASP A 296 13.96 -9.93 10.40
C ASP A 296 12.73 -9.32 11.07
N SER A 297 11.93 -10.16 11.74
CA SER A 297 10.70 -9.74 12.43
C SER A 297 10.92 -8.75 13.58
N ARG A 298 12.16 -8.62 14.08
CA ARG A 298 12.56 -7.65 15.10
C ARG A 298 13.20 -6.40 14.49
N GLY A 299 13.35 -6.36 13.17
CA GLY A 299 14.05 -5.30 12.45
C GLY A 299 15.56 -5.34 12.66
N GLU A 300 16.13 -6.50 13.03
CA GLU A 300 17.57 -6.71 13.12
C GLU A 300 18.16 -6.99 11.74
N ILE A 301 19.37 -6.47 11.51
CA ILE A 301 20.12 -6.64 10.26
C ILE A 301 20.66 -8.07 10.17
N ARG A 302 20.29 -8.79 9.12
CA ARG A 302 20.80 -10.11 8.75
C ARG A 302 21.60 -9.99 7.45
N HIS A 303 22.83 -10.49 7.44
CA HIS A 303 23.76 -10.33 6.31
C HIS A 303 24.40 -11.65 5.81
N SER A 304 24.36 -12.70 6.62
CA SER A 304 24.83 -14.05 6.23
C SER A 304 23.69 -14.85 5.63
N TYR A 305 23.94 -15.59 4.55
CA TYR A 305 22.93 -16.42 3.88
C TYR A 305 22.13 -17.34 4.83
N PRO A 306 22.74 -18.10 5.76
CA PRO A 306 21.97 -18.98 6.67
C PRO A 306 20.95 -18.25 7.54
N LYS A 307 21.23 -17.00 7.92
CA LYS A 307 20.31 -16.17 8.72
C LYS A 307 19.21 -15.51 7.87
N MET A 308 19.45 -15.39 6.56
CA MET A 308 18.52 -14.77 5.61
C MET A 308 17.65 -15.81 4.90
N ARG A 309 18.13 -17.05 4.76
CA ARG A 309 17.56 -18.11 3.91
C ARG A 309 16.05 -18.22 4.06
N ASP A 310 15.55 -18.47 5.26
CA ASP A 310 14.11 -18.72 5.45
C ASP A 310 13.26 -17.46 5.23
N ILE A 311 13.79 -16.28 5.59
CA ILE A 311 13.13 -14.99 5.30
C ILE A 311 13.08 -14.78 3.79
N LEU A 312 14.18 -15.02 3.09
CA LEU A 312 14.30 -14.82 1.65
C LEU A 312 13.40 -15.78 0.86
N LEU A 313 13.51 -17.10 1.13
CA LEU A 313 12.64 -18.12 0.53
C LEU A 313 11.17 -17.80 0.79
N GLY A 314 10.82 -17.45 2.04
CA GLY A 314 9.47 -17.10 2.42
C GLY A 314 8.94 -15.86 1.71
N LYS A 315 9.77 -14.82 1.55
CA LYS A 315 9.38 -13.58 0.86
C LYS A 315 9.24 -13.77 -0.65
N ILE A 316 10.13 -14.55 -1.27
CA ILE A 316 9.98 -14.94 -2.69
C ILE A 316 8.70 -15.76 -2.87
N ALA A 317 8.46 -16.75 -2.01
CA ALA A 317 7.23 -17.53 -2.06
C ALA A 317 5.99 -16.66 -1.83
N ALA A 318 6.04 -15.68 -0.93
CA ALA A 318 4.92 -14.77 -0.70
C ALA A 318 4.56 -13.94 -1.94
N GLU A 319 5.55 -13.50 -2.73
CA GLU A 319 5.35 -12.75 -3.99
C GLU A 319 4.51 -13.53 -5.01
N PHE A 320 4.69 -14.85 -5.07
CA PHE A 320 4.07 -15.72 -6.09
C PHE A 320 2.92 -16.58 -5.56
N CYS A 321 2.84 -16.84 -4.26
CA CYS A 321 1.87 -17.77 -3.67
C CYS A 321 0.80 -17.08 -2.82
N THR A 322 0.81 -15.75 -2.67
CA THR A 322 -0.27 -15.04 -1.97
C THR A 322 -1.26 -14.39 -2.94
N PRO A 323 -2.52 -14.17 -2.52
CA PRO A 323 -3.54 -13.53 -3.37
C PRO A 323 -3.23 -12.06 -3.64
N SER A 324 -2.52 -11.41 -2.73
CA SER A 324 -2.11 -10.02 -2.87
C SER A 324 -1.20 -9.82 -4.08
N GLY A 325 -1.43 -8.76 -4.85
CA GLY A 325 -0.50 -8.34 -5.91
C GLY A 325 -0.77 -8.88 -7.31
N ARG A 326 -1.95 -9.45 -7.61
CA ARG A 326 -2.27 -9.91 -8.99
C ARG A 326 -2.24 -8.83 -10.09
N ARG A 327 -2.05 -7.55 -9.76
CA ARG A 327 -1.82 -6.47 -10.75
C ARG A 327 -0.40 -5.89 -10.73
N ASN A 328 0.31 -5.99 -9.61
CA ASN A 328 1.60 -5.30 -9.41
C ASN A 328 2.75 -6.27 -9.05
N SER A 329 2.48 -7.57 -9.01
CA SER A 329 3.50 -8.61 -8.83
C SER A 329 4.32 -8.79 -10.10
N LEU A 330 5.50 -9.36 -9.96
CA LEU A 330 6.39 -9.63 -11.10
C LEU A 330 5.73 -10.50 -12.17
N GLU A 331 4.96 -11.49 -11.74
CA GLU A 331 4.22 -12.37 -12.65
C GLU A 331 3.09 -11.64 -13.36
N ALA A 332 2.31 -10.85 -12.61
CA ALA A 332 1.22 -10.07 -13.18
C ALA A 332 1.70 -8.99 -14.16
N LEU A 333 2.94 -8.54 -14.05
CA LEU A 333 3.54 -7.56 -14.97
C LEU A 333 4.25 -8.20 -16.16
N GLY A 334 4.27 -9.54 -16.25
CA GLY A 334 4.96 -10.29 -17.30
C GLY A 334 6.48 -10.27 -17.19
N LEU A 335 7.03 -9.92 -16.02
CA LEU A 335 8.48 -9.85 -15.79
C LEU A 335 9.06 -11.19 -15.35
N VAL A 336 8.25 -12.03 -14.71
CA VAL A 336 8.63 -13.37 -14.27
C VAL A 336 7.53 -14.33 -14.69
N HIS A 337 7.91 -15.47 -15.24
CA HIS A 337 6.96 -16.55 -15.48
C HIS A 337 7.11 -17.62 -14.40
N VAL A 338 5.97 -18.08 -13.89
CA VAL A 338 5.93 -19.21 -12.95
C VAL A 338 5.46 -20.43 -13.69
N SER A 339 6.38 -21.36 -13.90
CA SER A 339 6.13 -22.66 -14.49
C SER A 339 6.21 -23.76 -13.42
N TYR A 340 6.08 -25.01 -13.85
CA TYR A 340 6.15 -26.17 -12.98
C TYR A 340 7.03 -27.25 -13.62
N ASP A 341 7.42 -28.24 -12.82
CA ASP A 341 8.23 -29.38 -13.27
C ASP A 341 7.74 -29.96 -14.60
N THR A 342 8.60 -29.88 -15.62
CA THR A 342 8.24 -30.20 -17.01
C THR A 342 7.81 -31.66 -17.17
N ALA A 343 8.42 -32.59 -16.43
CA ALA A 343 8.09 -34.00 -16.53
C ALA A 343 6.69 -34.30 -15.97
N LYS A 344 6.33 -33.68 -14.84
CA LYS A 344 4.98 -33.77 -14.25
C LYS A 344 3.93 -33.14 -15.15
N ILE A 345 4.18 -31.94 -15.67
CA ILE A 345 3.23 -31.23 -16.54
C ILE A 345 3.00 -31.99 -17.85
N ARG A 346 4.04 -32.55 -18.50
CA ARG A 346 3.86 -33.38 -19.71
C ARG A 346 2.94 -34.58 -19.46
N ARG A 347 3.07 -35.24 -18.30
CA ARG A 347 2.19 -36.36 -17.92
C ARG A 347 0.76 -35.89 -17.68
N LEU A 348 0.59 -34.76 -16.98
CA LEU A 348 -0.71 -34.17 -16.74
C LEU A 348 -1.42 -33.81 -18.04
N ILE A 349 -0.73 -33.15 -18.99
CA ILE A 349 -1.26 -32.82 -20.31
C ILE A 349 -1.80 -34.08 -21.01
N LYS A 350 -1.02 -35.17 -21.00
CA LYS A 350 -1.42 -36.44 -21.64
C LYS A 350 -2.69 -37.02 -21.01
N GLU A 351 -2.84 -36.91 -19.69
CA GLU A 351 -3.97 -37.45 -18.94
C GLU A 351 -5.25 -36.61 -19.12
N ILE A 352 -5.14 -35.28 -19.12
CA ILE A 352 -6.32 -34.40 -19.15
C ILE A 352 -6.76 -33.98 -20.54
N ARG A 353 -5.87 -33.97 -21.55
CA ARG A 353 -6.20 -33.51 -22.92
C ARG A 353 -7.46 -34.17 -23.50
N PRO A 354 -7.73 -35.48 -23.30
CA PRO A 354 -8.96 -36.11 -23.79
C PRO A 354 -10.24 -35.62 -23.10
N SER A 355 -10.13 -34.93 -21.97
CA SER A 355 -11.26 -34.40 -21.20
C SER A 355 -11.55 -32.92 -21.50
N ILE A 356 -10.81 -32.32 -22.44
CA ILE A 356 -10.97 -30.93 -22.88
C ILE A 356 -11.73 -30.94 -24.21
N LEU A 357 -12.67 -30.02 -24.39
CA LEU A 357 -13.39 -29.82 -25.65
C LEU A 357 -12.41 -29.63 -26.82
N GLU A 358 -12.71 -30.22 -27.99
CA GLU A 358 -11.79 -30.29 -29.13
C GLU A 358 -11.22 -28.92 -29.53
N GLU A 359 -12.06 -27.88 -29.49
CA GLU A 359 -11.69 -26.50 -29.81
C GLU A 359 -10.58 -25.92 -28.91
N HIS A 360 -10.46 -26.39 -27.66
CA HIS A 360 -9.48 -25.88 -26.69
C HIS A 360 -8.27 -26.81 -26.48
N GLN A 361 -8.22 -27.99 -27.13
CA GLN A 361 -7.15 -28.97 -26.87
C GLN A 361 -5.74 -28.46 -27.20
N ASN A 362 -5.64 -27.52 -28.16
CA ASN A 362 -4.39 -26.86 -28.54
C ASN A 362 -3.86 -25.89 -27.46
N GLN A 363 -4.70 -25.52 -26.48
CA GLN A 363 -4.40 -24.55 -25.43
C GLN A 363 -4.47 -25.17 -24.02
N VAL A 364 -4.25 -26.49 -23.93
CA VAL A 364 -4.22 -27.24 -22.67
C VAL A 364 -3.19 -26.71 -21.66
N GLU A 365 -2.03 -26.24 -22.13
CA GLU A 365 -0.96 -25.73 -21.26
C GLU A 365 -1.35 -24.43 -20.52
N PRO A 366 -1.81 -23.37 -21.21
CA PRO A 366 -2.37 -22.18 -20.54
C PRO A 366 -3.52 -22.50 -19.59
N LEU A 367 -4.41 -23.43 -19.95
CA LEU A 367 -5.52 -23.85 -19.08
C LEU A 367 -5.02 -24.52 -17.78
N ILE A 368 -4.06 -25.45 -17.88
CA ILE A 368 -3.40 -26.05 -16.71
C ILE A 368 -2.76 -24.96 -15.85
N ALA A 369 -2.02 -24.04 -16.47
CA ALA A 369 -1.32 -22.98 -15.76
C ALA A 369 -2.29 -22.08 -14.96
N PHE A 370 -3.42 -21.70 -15.56
CA PHE A 370 -4.50 -20.94 -14.89
C PHE A 370 -5.11 -21.69 -13.69
N LEU A 371 -5.35 -23.00 -13.83
CA LEU A 371 -5.91 -23.83 -12.78
C LEU A 371 -4.94 -24.04 -11.62
N LEU A 372 -3.65 -24.27 -11.91
CA LEU A 372 -2.62 -24.38 -10.88
C LEU A 372 -2.32 -23.03 -10.21
N GLU A 373 -2.38 -21.91 -10.95
CA GLU A 373 -2.29 -20.55 -10.38
C GLU A 373 -3.37 -20.33 -9.30
N ASN A 374 -4.60 -20.78 -9.52
CA ASN A 374 -5.69 -20.67 -8.54
C ASN A 374 -5.36 -21.33 -7.21
N ILE A 375 -4.68 -22.48 -7.21
CA ILE A 375 -4.26 -23.17 -5.97
C ILE A 375 -3.05 -22.45 -5.36
N ARG A 376 -2.04 -22.17 -6.19
CA ARG A 376 -0.79 -21.53 -5.76
C ARG A 376 -1.03 -20.18 -5.12
N ARG A 377 -1.81 -19.30 -5.76
CA ARG A 377 -2.08 -17.93 -5.31
C ARG A 377 -2.92 -17.87 -4.04
N GLU A 378 -3.65 -18.92 -3.70
CA GLU A 378 -4.36 -19.02 -2.42
C GLU A 378 -3.47 -19.55 -1.28
N LYS A 379 -2.15 -19.61 -1.47
CA LYS A 379 -1.18 -20.12 -0.49
C LYS A 379 -1.51 -21.53 0.02
N ALA A 380 -2.12 -22.35 -0.84
CA ALA A 380 -2.35 -23.76 -0.58
C ALA A 380 -1.13 -24.55 -1.07
N ILE A 381 -0.06 -24.56 -0.28
CA ILE A 381 1.25 -25.11 -0.65
C ILE A 381 1.70 -26.11 0.42
N GLY A 382 2.00 -27.35 0.05
CA GLY A 382 2.40 -28.38 1.02
C GLY A 382 3.88 -28.33 1.40
N ASN A 383 4.75 -28.62 0.44
CA ASN A 383 6.16 -28.94 0.64
C ASN A 383 7.00 -27.79 0.11
N LEU A 384 7.37 -26.87 1.00
CA LEU A 384 8.06 -25.64 0.67
C LEU A 384 9.29 -25.44 1.57
N TYR A 385 10.23 -26.40 1.52
CA TYR A 385 11.56 -26.30 2.15
C TYR A 385 11.52 -26.01 3.67
N ASP A 386 10.57 -26.62 4.38
CA ASP A 386 10.37 -26.50 5.84
C ASP A 386 10.07 -25.07 6.34
N LEU A 387 9.61 -24.19 5.45
CA LEU A 387 9.19 -22.84 5.83
C LEU A 387 7.98 -22.85 6.76
N ASP A 388 8.02 -21.96 7.75
CA ASP A 388 6.88 -21.71 8.63
C ASP A 388 5.76 -20.99 7.85
N MET A 389 4.77 -21.78 7.44
CA MET A 389 3.57 -21.34 6.71
C MET A 389 2.65 -20.44 7.55
N THR A 390 2.92 -20.28 8.85
CA THR A 390 2.13 -19.48 9.79
C THR A 390 2.79 -18.15 10.19
N ASN A 391 4.02 -17.92 9.74
CA ASN A 391 4.77 -16.72 10.09
C ASN A 391 4.19 -15.46 9.45
N GLY A 392 3.48 -14.66 10.26
CA GLY A 392 2.87 -13.41 9.82
C GLY A 392 3.85 -12.32 9.35
N PHE A 393 5.14 -12.41 9.70
CA PHE A 393 6.18 -11.51 9.16
C PHE A 393 6.52 -11.86 7.72
N ILE A 394 6.59 -13.16 7.39
CA ILE A 394 6.87 -13.65 6.04
C ILE A 394 5.65 -13.41 5.15
N TRP A 395 4.52 -14.04 5.50
CA TRP A 395 3.32 -14.12 4.68
C TRP A 395 2.42 -12.89 4.78
N GLY A 396 2.63 -12.02 5.77
CA GLY A 396 1.71 -10.95 6.12
C GLY A 396 0.58 -11.43 7.03
N LYS A 397 0.12 -10.56 7.92
CA LYS A 397 -0.93 -10.90 8.91
C LYS A 397 -2.22 -11.51 8.30
N PRO A 398 -2.76 -11.01 7.16
CA PRO A 398 -3.96 -11.61 6.56
C PRO A 398 -3.75 -13.05 6.10
N TYR A 399 -2.50 -13.41 5.80
CA TYR A 399 -2.12 -14.73 5.29
C TYR A 399 -1.29 -15.49 6.31
N ALA A 400 -1.43 -15.22 7.61
CA ALA A 400 -0.75 -15.99 8.66
C ALA A 400 -1.36 -17.40 8.87
N ASN A 401 -2.54 -17.69 8.32
CA ASN A 401 -3.10 -19.04 8.33
C ASN A 401 -2.65 -19.83 7.10
N HIS A 402 -2.31 -21.10 7.26
CA HIS A 402 -2.03 -21.98 6.14
C HIS A 402 -3.34 -22.47 5.51
N ARG A 403 -3.51 -22.25 4.21
CA ARG A 403 -4.72 -22.57 3.45
C ARG A 403 -4.59 -23.94 2.78
N SER A 404 -5.72 -24.58 2.49
CA SER A 404 -5.79 -25.86 1.79
C SER A 404 -7.01 -25.94 0.88
N PHE A 405 -6.93 -26.80 -0.13
CA PHE A 405 -8.04 -27.16 -1.01
C PHE A 405 -8.53 -28.57 -0.75
N GLU A 406 -9.81 -28.81 -1.04
CA GLU A 406 -10.38 -30.14 -1.20
C GLU A 406 -11.35 -30.14 -2.39
N SER A 407 -11.65 -31.31 -2.96
CA SER A 407 -12.62 -31.41 -4.07
C SER A 407 -13.96 -30.74 -3.74
N SER A 408 -14.48 -31.04 -2.54
CA SER A 408 -15.65 -30.41 -1.93
C SER A 408 -15.40 -30.17 -0.43
N LYS A 409 -16.06 -29.15 0.14
CA LYS A 409 -15.82 -28.75 1.54
C LYS A 409 -16.47 -29.71 2.52
N LEU A 410 -15.71 -30.72 2.96
CA LEU A 410 -16.17 -31.73 3.91
C LEU A 410 -16.13 -31.25 5.38
N ASN A 411 -15.34 -30.22 5.70
CA ASN A 411 -15.13 -29.71 7.06
C ASN A 411 -14.74 -28.23 7.07
N LYS A 412 -15.09 -27.49 8.13
CA LYS A 412 -14.70 -26.10 8.40
C LYS A 412 -13.18 -25.85 8.44
N LYS A 413 -12.35 -26.89 8.62
CA LYS A 413 -10.88 -26.79 8.61
C LYS A 413 -10.28 -26.64 7.20
N ILE A 414 -11.03 -26.95 6.15
CA ILE A 414 -10.62 -26.77 4.75
C ILE A 414 -10.92 -25.33 4.34
N SER A 415 -9.93 -24.65 3.77
CA SER A 415 -10.06 -23.24 3.40
C SER A 415 -10.90 -23.05 2.14
N HIS A 416 -10.60 -23.80 1.07
CA HIS A 416 -11.22 -23.64 -0.24
C HIS A 416 -11.78 -24.95 -0.81
N ALA A 417 -12.88 -24.85 -1.53
CA ALA A 417 -13.43 -25.96 -2.32
C ALA A 417 -13.05 -25.80 -3.79
N TRP A 418 -12.52 -26.87 -4.39
CA TRP A 418 -12.18 -26.91 -5.81
C TRP A 418 -13.42 -26.71 -6.68
N ILE A 419 -14.51 -27.41 -6.34
CA ILE A 419 -15.80 -27.38 -7.04
C ILE A 419 -16.85 -26.73 -6.12
N PRO A 420 -17.71 -25.83 -6.62
CA PRO A 420 -18.80 -25.28 -5.83
C PRO A 420 -19.82 -26.37 -5.43
N GLN A 421 -20.59 -26.13 -4.37
CA GLN A 421 -21.64 -27.07 -3.96
C GLN A 421 -22.71 -27.24 -5.04
N SER A 422 -23.17 -28.48 -5.27
CA SER A 422 -24.02 -28.88 -6.39
C SER A 422 -25.36 -28.12 -6.48
N ASN A 423 -25.89 -27.60 -5.36
CA ASN A 423 -27.19 -26.94 -5.30
C ASN A 423 -27.13 -25.41 -5.47
N THR A 424 -25.97 -24.81 -5.77
CA THR A 424 -25.85 -23.35 -5.89
C THR A 424 -25.75 -22.92 -7.35
N LYS A 425 -26.46 -21.84 -7.76
CA LYS A 425 -26.27 -21.16 -9.06
C LYS A 425 -25.03 -20.26 -9.11
N ARG A 426 -24.25 -20.19 -8.03
CA ARG A 426 -23.08 -19.29 -7.93
C ARG A 426 -21.84 -19.98 -8.51
N HIS A 427 -20.93 -19.18 -9.04
CA HIS A 427 -19.63 -19.65 -9.55
C HIS A 427 -18.50 -19.34 -8.56
N ASN A 428 -17.52 -20.25 -8.50
CA ASN A 428 -16.18 -19.92 -8.00
C ASN A 428 -15.31 -19.44 -9.18
N ARG A 429 -14.05 -19.08 -8.95
CA ARG A 429 -13.21 -18.54 -10.03
C ARG A 429 -13.00 -19.50 -11.21
N ARG A 430 -12.94 -20.80 -10.94
CA ARG A 430 -12.68 -21.87 -11.92
C ARG A 430 -13.91 -22.09 -12.79
N THR A 431 -15.06 -22.34 -12.16
CA THR A 431 -16.32 -22.58 -12.88
C THR A 431 -16.79 -21.33 -13.62
N TRP A 432 -16.57 -20.14 -13.05
CA TRP A 432 -16.88 -18.89 -13.75
C TRP A 432 -16.09 -18.75 -15.04
N TYR A 433 -14.78 -19.05 -15.04
CA TYR A 433 -13.97 -18.93 -16.24
C TYR A 433 -14.41 -19.94 -17.32
N LEU A 434 -14.61 -21.21 -16.96
CA LEU A 434 -15.06 -22.23 -17.91
C LEU A 434 -16.45 -21.90 -18.50
N GLU A 435 -17.42 -21.55 -17.66
CA GLU A 435 -18.81 -21.29 -18.11
C GLU A 435 -18.96 -19.93 -18.81
N GLN A 436 -18.33 -18.86 -18.28
CA GLN A 436 -18.58 -17.48 -18.74
C GLN A 436 -17.51 -16.92 -19.68
N GLN A 437 -16.33 -17.52 -19.77
CA GLN A 437 -15.29 -17.10 -20.72
C GLN A 437 -15.11 -18.11 -21.86
N LEU A 438 -15.11 -19.39 -21.54
CA LEU A 438 -14.93 -20.45 -22.53
C LEU A 438 -16.25 -21.05 -23.02
N ALA A 439 -17.39 -20.59 -22.49
CA ALA A 439 -18.74 -21.03 -22.89
C ALA A 439 -19.01 -22.54 -22.70
N TRP A 440 -18.36 -23.19 -21.74
CA TRP A 440 -18.61 -24.60 -21.43
C TRP A 440 -19.96 -24.79 -20.75
N GLU A 441 -20.62 -25.93 -21.01
CA GLU A 441 -21.79 -26.30 -20.22
C GLU A 441 -21.37 -26.61 -18.78
N ARG A 442 -22.23 -26.30 -17.80
CA ARG A 442 -21.92 -26.46 -16.38
C ARG A 442 -21.55 -27.90 -16.01
N THR A 443 -22.25 -28.87 -16.59
CA THR A 443 -22.03 -30.32 -16.47
C THR A 443 -20.62 -30.68 -16.93
N GLU A 444 -20.22 -30.24 -18.13
CA GLU A 444 -18.90 -30.48 -18.72
C GLU A 444 -17.78 -29.82 -17.89
N ALA A 445 -17.99 -28.58 -17.46
CA ALA A 445 -17.04 -27.85 -16.62
C ALA A 445 -16.79 -28.58 -15.29
N ILE A 446 -17.85 -29.07 -14.63
CA ILE A 446 -17.72 -29.82 -13.37
C ILE A 446 -17.05 -31.18 -13.61
N GLU A 447 -17.40 -31.90 -14.67
CA GLU A 447 -16.79 -33.19 -15.00
C GLU A 447 -15.28 -33.04 -15.25
N PHE A 448 -14.89 -32.05 -16.04
CA PHE A 448 -13.49 -31.75 -16.31
C PHE A 448 -12.73 -31.36 -15.04
N LEU A 449 -13.29 -30.49 -14.20
CA LEU A 449 -12.65 -30.11 -12.94
C LEU A 449 -12.45 -31.31 -12.00
N ASN A 450 -13.37 -32.28 -11.98
CA ASN A 450 -13.20 -33.53 -11.23
C ASN A 450 -12.06 -34.38 -11.80
N LYS A 451 -12.03 -34.61 -13.13
CA LYS A 451 -10.94 -35.37 -13.77
C LYS A 451 -9.59 -34.71 -13.56
N PHE A 452 -9.52 -33.38 -13.69
CA PHE A 452 -8.32 -32.60 -13.42
C PHE A 452 -7.83 -32.77 -11.98
N TRP A 453 -8.75 -32.70 -11.00
CA TRP A 453 -8.42 -32.85 -9.58
C TRP A 453 -7.84 -34.23 -9.26
N GLU A 454 -8.42 -35.30 -9.80
CA GLU A 454 -7.89 -36.65 -9.59
C GLU A 454 -6.54 -36.85 -10.31
N ALA A 455 -6.34 -36.29 -11.50
CA ALA A 455 -5.07 -36.36 -12.22
C ALA A 455 -3.93 -35.67 -11.45
N ILE A 456 -4.13 -34.44 -10.96
CA ILE A 456 -3.09 -33.73 -10.18
C ILE A 456 -2.79 -34.41 -8.84
N LYS A 457 -3.77 -35.09 -8.24
CA LYS A 457 -3.55 -35.94 -7.06
C LYS A 457 -2.77 -37.21 -7.40
N GLY A 458 -3.18 -37.94 -8.44
CA GLY A 458 -2.55 -39.18 -8.88
C GLY A 458 -1.08 -38.97 -9.29
N LEU A 459 -0.80 -37.85 -9.95
CA LEU A 459 0.55 -37.44 -10.34
C LEU A 459 1.37 -36.85 -9.19
N LYS A 460 0.82 -36.73 -7.97
CA LYS A 460 1.46 -36.10 -6.80
C LYS A 460 1.92 -34.66 -7.07
N ILE A 461 1.15 -33.93 -7.87
CA ILE A 461 1.30 -32.46 -8.00
C ILE A 461 0.65 -31.79 -6.78
N LEU A 462 -0.44 -32.38 -6.28
CA LEU A 462 -1.00 -32.08 -4.96
C LEU A 462 -0.52 -33.08 -3.92
N ILE A 463 -0.24 -32.57 -2.73
CA ILE A 463 0.13 -33.35 -1.54
C ILE A 463 -0.70 -32.91 -0.34
N ARG A 464 -0.80 -33.80 0.66
CA ARG A 464 -1.54 -33.48 1.89
C ARG A 464 -0.82 -32.40 2.69
N THR A 465 -1.58 -31.42 3.16
CA THR A 465 -1.11 -30.31 3.99
C THR A 465 -1.47 -30.50 5.46
N LYS A 466 -0.87 -29.68 6.32
CA LYS A 466 -1.38 -29.38 7.68
C LYS A 466 -1.65 -27.87 7.71
N PRO A 467 -2.91 -27.39 7.76
CA PRO A 467 -4.17 -28.09 8.10
C PRO A 467 -4.71 -29.03 7.00
N ALA A 468 -5.73 -29.83 7.36
CA ALA A 468 -6.30 -30.89 6.52
C ALA A 468 -6.75 -30.39 5.14
N GLY A 469 -6.49 -31.21 4.12
CA GLY A 469 -6.72 -30.91 2.70
C GLY A 469 -5.44 -31.14 1.89
N PHE A 470 -5.42 -30.57 0.69
CA PHE A 470 -4.34 -30.65 -0.27
C PHE A 470 -3.78 -29.27 -0.60
N GLY A 471 -2.48 -29.24 -0.90
CA GLY A 471 -1.78 -28.08 -1.43
C GLY A 471 -0.81 -28.51 -2.53
N LEU A 472 -0.43 -27.55 -3.36
CA LEU A 472 0.56 -27.75 -4.40
C LEU A 472 1.92 -28.13 -3.79
N ASP A 473 2.61 -29.11 -4.35
CA ASP A 473 3.99 -29.39 -3.97
C ASP A 473 4.89 -28.22 -4.40
N GLY A 474 5.36 -27.45 -3.42
CA GLY A 474 6.17 -26.27 -3.63
C GLY A 474 7.52 -26.57 -4.31
N LYS A 475 8.03 -27.81 -4.21
CA LYS A 475 9.25 -28.23 -4.92
C LYS A 475 9.05 -28.40 -6.42
N LEU A 476 7.81 -28.39 -6.91
CA LEU A 476 7.52 -28.44 -8.35
C LEU A 476 7.45 -27.06 -9.00
N ILE A 477 7.41 -25.98 -8.22
CA ILE A 477 7.31 -24.60 -8.73
C ILE A 477 8.67 -24.19 -9.33
N ARG A 478 8.64 -23.57 -10.52
CA ARG A 478 9.80 -23.05 -11.23
C ARG A 478 9.60 -21.58 -11.59
N PHE A 479 10.69 -20.84 -11.62
CA PHE A 479 10.72 -19.41 -11.94
C PHE A 479 11.65 -19.17 -13.13
N GLU A 480 11.19 -18.43 -14.11
CA GLU A 480 11.95 -18.11 -15.31
C GLU A 480 11.68 -16.68 -15.82
N ASP A 481 12.47 -16.24 -16.80
CA ASP A 481 12.35 -14.92 -17.40
C ASP A 481 11.03 -14.79 -18.18
N GLY A 482 10.09 -14.02 -17.62
CA GLY A 482 8.78 -13.79 -18.25
C GLY A 482 8.85 -12.90 -19.49
N THR A 483 9.93 -12.13 -19.66
CA THR A 483 10.06 -11.19 -20.79
C THR A 483 10.25 -11.90 -22.13
N LYS A 484 10.77 -13.14 -22.10
CA LYS A 484 10.93 -14.03 -23.26
C LYS A 484 9.60 -14.58 -23.77
N LEU A 485 8.54 -14.54 -22.97
CA LEU A 485 7.23 -15.06 -23.33
C LEU A 485 6.31 -13.99 -23.93
N PRO A 486 5.29 -14.37 -24.72
CA PRO A 486 4.18 -13.50 -25.08
C PRO A 486 3.51 -12.89 -23.84
N LEU A 487 3.00 -11.66 -23.98
CA LEU A 487 2.38 -10.89 -22.91
C LEU A 487 1.14 -10.27 -23.53
N TYR A 488 0.01 -10.55 -22.92
CA TYR A 488 -1.29 -10.15 -23.38
C TYR A 488 -1.87 -9.11 -22.43
N GLN A 489 -2.63 -8.16 -22.95
CA GLN A 489 -3.35 -7.17 -22.15
C GLN A 489 -4.84 -7.29 -22.42
N CYS A 490 -5.62 -7.38 -21.35
CA CYS A 490 -7.07 -7.29 -21.46
C CYS A 490 -7.51 -5.87 -21.80
N GLU A 491 -8.40 -5.76 -22.79
CA GLU A 491 -8.91 -4.48 -23.29
C GLU A 491 -9.88 -3.83 -22.31
N THR A 492 -10.59 -4.62 -21.51
CA THR A 492 -11.56 -4.12 -20.53
C THR A 492 -10.89 -3.78 -19.20
N CYS A 493 -10.20 -4.73 -18.57
CA CYS A 493 -9.71 -4.54 -17.20
C CYS A 493 -8.21 -4.17 -17.09
N GLY A 494 -7.49 -4.20 -18.21
CA GLY A 494 -6.05 -3.91 -18.28
C GLY A 494 -5.13 -4.96 -17.65
N LEU A 495 -5.64 -6.15 -17.29
CA LEU A 495 -4.82 -7.22 -16.71
C LEU A 495 -3.79 -7.72 -17.74
N LEU A 496 -2.53 -7.78 -17.31
CA LEU A 496 -1.41 -8.34 -18.07
C LEU A 496 -1.21 -9.82 -17.72
N GLN A 497 -1.01 -10.67 -18.74
CA GLN A 497 -1.02 -12.13 -18.61
C GLN A 497 -0.07 -12.78 -19.62
N ASN A 498 0.71 -13.78 -19.19
CA ASN A 498 1.48 -14.63 -20.12
C ASN A 498 0.68 -15.83 -20.64
N ASN A 499 -0.19 -16.39 -19.78
CA ASN A 499 -1.03 -17.55 -20.10
C ASN A 499 -2.46 -17.10 -20.36
N VAL A 500 -2.99 -17.44 -21.53
CA VAL A 500 -4.31 -17.05 -22.00
C VAL A 500 -4.93 -18.24 -22.73
N VAL A 501 -6.24 -18.44 -22.55
CA VAL A 501 -7.05 -19.39 -23.31
C VAL A 501 -8.06 -18.60 -24.15
N ASP A 502 -8.09 -18.84 -25.46
CA ASP A 502 -8.95 -18.23 -26.49
C ASP A 502 -9.02 -16.71 -26.45
N GLU A 503 -7.89 -16.08 -26.17
CA GLU A 503 -7.83 -14.62 -26.06
C GLU A 503 -8.80 -14.07 -25.00
N ARG A 504 -9.19 -14.88 -24.01
CA ARG A 504 -10.08 -14.52 -22.89
C ARG A 504 -9.33 -14.14 -21.62
N CYS A 505 -9.81 -13.12 -20.95
CA CYS A 505 -9.20 -12.61 -19.72
C CYS A 505 -9.40 -13.56 -18.52
N THR A 506 -8.33 -13.89 -17.81
CA THR A 506 -8.39 -14.72 -16.59
C THR A 506 -8.70 -13.93 -15.31
N ALA A 507 -8.95 -12.61 -15.41
CA ALA A 507 -9.41 -11.82 -14.29
C ALA A 507 -10.81 -12.28 -13.89
N PHE A 508 -11.01 -12.57 -12.61
CA PHE A 508 -12.32 -13.01 -12.13
C PHE A 508 -13.37 -11.94 -12.42
N ARG A 509 -14.46 -12.31 -13.09
CA ARG A 509 -15.57 -11.43 -13.51
C ARG A 509 -15.26 -10.44 -14.64
N CYS A 510 -14.12 -10.56 -15.31
CA CYS A 510 -13.85 -9.74 -16.48
C CYS A 510 -14.18 -10.51 -17.75
N THR A 511 -15.18 -10.04 -18.50
CA THR A 511 -15.57 -10.65 -19.78
C THR A 511 -14.80 -10.12 -20.98
N GLY A 512 -13.68 -9.43 -20.73
CA GLY A 512 -12.90 -8.78 -21.77
C GLY A 512 -12.02 -9.75 -22.55
N GLU A 513 -11.79 -9.40 -23.81
CA GLU A 513 -10.79 -10.05 -24.66
C GLU A 513 -9.41 -9.48 -24.38
N VAL A 514 -8.37 -10.22 -24.80
CA VAL A 514 -6.99 -9.82 -24.63
C VAL A 514 -6.27 -9.84 -25.97
N HIS A 515 -5.52 -8.79 -26.26
CA HIS A 515 -4.61 -8.77 -27.40
C HIS A 515 -3.17 -9.00 -26.94
N LYS A 516 -2.37 -9.56 -27.84
CA LYS A 516 -0.92 -9.69 -27.63
C LYS A 516 -0.26 -8.33 -27.79
N LEU A 517 0.53 -7.91 -26.80
CA LEU A 517 1.28 -6.67 -26.87
C LEU A 517 2.40 -6.74 -27.91
N SER A 518 2.46 -5.71 -28.75
CA SER A 518 3.58 -5.46 -29.67
C SER A 518 4.86 -5.06 -28.92
N ALA A 519 6.00 -5.13 -29.60
CA ALA A 519 7.28 -4.69 -29.03
C ALA A 519 7.26 -3.21 -28.60
N LYS A 520 6.55 -2.36 -29.37
CA LYS A 520 6.40 -0.94 -29.04
C LYS A 520 5.60 -0.74 -27.76
N GLU A 521 4.44 -1.38 -27.63
CA GLU A 521 3.60 -1.26 -26.43
C GLU A 521 4.29 -1.80 -25.18
N ARG A 522 5.10 -2.86 -25.32
CA ARG A 522 5.96 -3.33 -24.23
C ARG A 522 6.96 -2.27 -23.81
N SER A 523 7.69 -1.69 -24.76
CA SER A 523 8.66 -0.62 -24.47
C SER A 523 7.99 0.59 -23.82
N ASP A 524 6.80 0.98 -24.29
CA ASP A 524 6.02 2.06 -23.69
C ASP A 524 5.65 1.76 -22.22
N LYS A 525 5.37 0.49 -21.89
CA LYS A 525 5.13 0.08 -20.50
C LYS A 525 6.41 0.10 -19.67
N GLU A 526 7.55 -0.29 -20.23
CA GLU A 526 8.83 -0.24 -19.52
C GLU A 526 9.22 1.18 -19.11
N THR A 527 8.87 2.18 -19.92
CA THR A 527 9.14 3.60 -19.63
C THR A 527 8.08 4.25 -18.74
N ASN A 528 6.80 3.94 -18.96
CA ASN A 528 5.69 4.68 -18.33
C ASN A 528 5.05 3.96 -17.13
N ASN A 529 5.19 2.64 -17.01
CA ASN A 529 4.67 1.92 -15.86
C ASN A 529 5.65 2.03 -14.69
N HIS A 530 5.24 2.71 -13.62
CA HIS A 530 6.03 2.92 -12.41
C HIS A 530 6.69 1.65 -11.87
N TYR A 531 5.94 0.54 -11.78
CA TYR A 531 6.45 -0.70 -11.20
C TYR A 531 7.46 -1.37 -12.13
N ILE A 532 7.13 -1.52 -13.41
CA ILE A 532 8.03 -2.12 -14.39
C ILE A 532 9.34 -1.32 -14.46
N PHE A 533 9.23 0.00 -14.61
CA PHE A 533 10.40 0.88 -14.64
C PHE A 533 11.29 0.69 -13.41
N ASN A 534 10.69 0.63 -12.21
CA ASN A 534 11.45 0.47 -10.98
C ASN A 534 12.13 -0.90 -10.86
N TYR A 535 11.43 -1.99 -11.20
CA TYR A 535 12.02 -3.33 -11.11
C TYR A 535 13.15 -3.53 -12.13
N GLN A 536 13.09 -2.84 -13.27
CA GLN A 536 14.12 -2.89 -14.30
C GLN A 536 15.32 -1.99 -14.01
N ASN A 537 15.11 -0.80 -13.43
CA ASN A 537 16.13 0.24 -13.33
C ASN A 537 16.63 0.50 -11.89
N SER A 538 15.94 -0.01 -10.86
CA SER A 538 16.45 0.07 -9.50
C SER A 538 17.64 -0.87 -9.31
N VAL A 539 18.60 -0.46 -8.48
CA VAL A 539 19.77 -1.28 -8.12
C VAL A 539 19.96 -1.23 -6.60
N THR A 540 18.87 -1.43 -5.86
CA THR A 540 18.83 -1.17 -4.41
C THR A 540 18.80 -2.47 -3.59
N THR A 541 19.48 -2.42 -2.44
CA THR A 541 19.31 -3.39 -1.35
C THR A 541 18.22 -2.90 -0.39
N THR A 542 17.88 -3.68 0.63
CA THR A 542 16.84 -3.29 1.60
C THR A 542 17.21 -2.00 2.34
N ALA A 543 16.23 -1.13 2.58
CA ALA A 543 16.37 0.04 3.43
C ALA A 543 15.87 -0.26 4.86
N ARG A 544 16.48 0.37 5.86
CA ARG A 544 16.04 0.35 7.26
C ARG A 544 15.48 1.71 7.65
N ALA A 545 14.30 1.74 8.25
CA ALA A 545 13.63 2.98 8.64
C ALA A 545 13.15 2.94 10.10
N ARG A 546 13.31 4.04 10.83
CA ARG A 546 12.90 4.13 12.24
C ARG A 546 12.11 5.41 12.50
N GLU A 547 11.20 5.34 13.44
CA GLU A 547 10.53 6.54 13.92
C GLU A 547 11.45 7.33 14.86
N HIS A 548 11.26 8.64 14.92
CA HIS A 548 11.90 9.50 15.90
C HIS A 548 10.88 10.48 16.46
N THR A 549 10.13 10.05 17.48
CA THR A 549 9.04 10.82 18.09
C THR A 549 9.29 10.98 19.58
N ALA A 550 8.65 11.98 20.20
CA ALA A 550 8.73 12.20 21.64
C ALA A 550 8.12 11.05 22.47
N SER A 551 7.48 10.06 21.83
CA SER A 551 6.92 8.87 22.47
C SER A 551 7.95 7.76 22.69
N LEU A 552 9.12 7.84 22.08
CA LEU A 552 10.23 6.92 22.32
C LEU A 552 11.02 7.29 23.58
N SER A 553 11.54 6.29 24.29
CA SER A 553 12.48 6.51 25.40
C SER A 553 13.74 7.23 24.93
N THR A 554 14.39 7.97 25.83
CA THR A 554 15.63 8.70 25.53
C THR A 554 16.71 7.76 25.01
N ASP A 555 16.98 6.65 25.72
CA ASP A 555 18.00 5.66 25.33
C ASP A 555 17.76 5.10 23.92
N LEU A 556 16.49 4.86 23.54
CA LEU A 556 16.15 4.36 22.22
C LEU A 556 16.34 5.43 21.14
N ARG A 557 16.00 6.70 21.43
CA ARG A 557 16.23 7.82 20.51
C ARG A 557 17.72 8.02 20.26
N GLU A 558 18.54 8.08 21.31
CA GLU A 558 19.99 8.20 21.20
C GLU A 558 20.60 7.05 20.40
N LYS A 559 20.15 5.81 20.64
CA LYS A 559 20.56 4.66 19.84
C LYS A 559 20.20 4.80 18.37
N ILE A 560 18.97 5.23 18.06
CA ILE A 560 18.50 5.42 16.68
C ILE A 560 19.27 6.56 16.00
N GLU A 561 19.54 7.65 16.69
CA GLU A 561 20.35 8.78 16.20
C GLU A 561 21.78 8.34 15.87
N GLN A 562 22.40 7.55 16.75
CA GLN A 562 23.73 6.96 16.50
C GLN A 562 23.72 6.00 15.32
N GLU A 563 22.74 5.10 15.25
CA GLU A 563 22.61 4.15 14.12
C GLU A 563 22.35 4.89 12.80
N PHE A 564 21.58 5.98 12.82
CA PHE A 564 21.40 6.85 11.66
C PHE A 564 22.71 7.54 11.29
N ALA A 565 23.41 8.16 12.23
CA ALA A 565 24.71 8.79 11.96
C ALA A 565 25.72 7.80 11.34
N GLN A 566 25.69 6.53 11.74
CA GLN A 566 26.52 5.44 11.20
C GLN A 566 26.04 4.87 9.84
N GLY A 567 24.85 5.25 9.35
CA GLY A 567 24.26 4.71 8.11
C GLY A 567 23.60 3.33 8.25
N LYS A 568 23.37 2.86 9.49
CA LYS A 568 22.62 1.63 9.81
C LYS A 568 21.11 1.84 9.79
N VAL A 569 20.66 3.08 9.83
CA VAL A 569 19.28 3.50 9.54
C VAL A 569 19.33 4.46 8.37
N ASN A 570 18.58 4.17 7.31
CA ASN A 570 18.55 4.99 6.10
C ASN A 570 17.50 6.09 6.19
N VAL A 571 16.37 5.83 6.86
CA VAL A 571 15.26 6.79 6.95
C VAL A 571 14.88 6.99 8.40
N LEU A 572 14.91 8.24 8.87
CA LEU A 572 14.25 8.62 10.12
C LEU A 572 12.95 9.35 9.81
N SER A 573 11.86 8.79 10.31
CA SER A 573 10.52 9.36 10.26
C SER A 573 10.26 10.15 11.53
N CYS A 574 10.42 11.46 11.44
CA CYS A 574 10.49 12.35 12.59
C CYS A 574 9.24 13.24 12.70
N THR A 575 8.96 13.72 13.91
CA THR A 575 8.08 14.88 14.12
C THR A 575 8.92 16.15 14.26
N THR A 576 8.39 17.17 14.93
CA THR A 576 9.12 18.40 15.33
C THR A 576 10.34 18.14 16.21
N THR A 577 10.53 16.91 16.72
CA THR A 577 11.70 16.50 17.53
C THR A 577 13.03 16.71 16.81
N MET A 578 13.03 16.66 15.47
CA MET A 578 14.22 16.86 14.64
C MET A 578 14.23 18.21 13.92
N GLU A 579 13.28 19.11 14.21
CA GLU A 579 13.30 20.48 13.70
C GLU A 579 14.41 21.29 14.36
N MET A 580 14.62 21.15 15.67
CA MET A 580 15.61 21.90 16.46
C MET A 580 16.52 20.97 17.29
N GLY A 581 17.81 21.32 17.43
CA GLY A 581 18.63 20.81 18.56
C GLY A 581 19.52 19.57 18.39
N VAL A 582 19.42 18.76 17.31
CA VAL A 582 20.30 17.58 17.12
C VAL A 582 21.27 17.79 15.96
N ASP A 583 22.55 17.44 16.16
CA ASP A 583 23.57 17.42 15.10
C ASP A 583 23.75 16.00 14.55
N LEU A 584 23.07 15.71 13.43
CA LEU A 584 23.15 14.41 12.75
C LEU A 584 24.21 14.38 11.63
N GLY A 585 25.04 15.43 11.54
CA GLY A 585 25.91 15.66 10.38
C GLY A 585 25.15 16.18 9.16
N ASP A 586 25.81 16.15 8.00
CA ASP A 586 25.30 16.74 6.77
C ASP A 586 24.33 15.80 6.06
N LEU A 587 23.12 16.28 5.82
CA LEU A 587 22.13 15.61 4.98
C LEU A 587 22.01 16.35 3.65
N GLU A 588 21.79 15.60 2.58
CA GLU A 588 21.68 16.15 1.23
C GLU A 588 20.22 16.43 0.85
N ALA A 589 19.29 15.69 1.45
CA ALA A 589 17.86 15.88 1.21
C ALA A 589 17.02 15.74 2.47
N VAL A 590 15.83 16.33 2.40
CA VAL A 590 14.76 16.22 3.40
C VAL A 590 13.43 16.04 2.67
N VAL A 591 12.57 15.17 3.20
CA VAL A 591 11.21 15.00 2.69
C VAL A 591 10.18 15.35 3.76
N ASN A 592 9.30 16.30 3.49
CA ASN A 592 8.11 16.52 4.32
C ASN A 592 6.99 15.62 3.80
N LEU A 593 6.46 14.73 4.64
CA LEU A 593 5.36 13.81 4.32
C LEU A 593 3.97 14.48 4.38
N ASN A 594 3.94 15.75 4.75
CA ASN A 594 2.80 16.64 4.68
C ASN A 594 3.30 18.09 4.52
N VAL A 595 2.42 19.00 4.11
CA VAL A 595 2.76 20.43 4.13
C VAL A 595 2.99 20.89 5.57
N PRO A 596 4.16 21.45 5.93
CA PRO A 596 4.40 21.96 7.28
C PRO A 596 3.44 23.10 7.65
N PRO A 597 3.02 23.21 8.92
CA PRO A 597 1.96 24.14 9.34
C PRO A 597 2.33 25.62 9.21
N SER A 598 3.63 25.94 9.18
CA SER A 598 4.13 27.30 9.04
C SER A 598 5.38 27.35 8.13
N ALA A 599 5.62 28.51 7.53
CA ALA A 599 6.84 28.78 6.77
C ALA A 599 8.10 28.65 7.64
N SER A 600 8.02 29.03 8.93
CA SER A 600 9.12 28.84 9.89
C SER A 600 9.46 27.36 10.09
N SER A 601 8.46 26.51 10.33
CA SER A 601 8.66 25.06 10.43
C SER A 601 9.26 24.49 9.14
N TYR A 602 8.77 24.92 7.99
CA TYR A 602 9.33 24.53 6.70
C TYR A 602 10.81 24.91 6.56
N GLN A 603 11.17 26.15 6.91
CA GLN A 603 12.55 26.63 6.86
C GLN A 603 13.47 25.86 7.82
N GLN A 604 13.01 25.55 9.03
CA GLN A 604 13.77 24.76 10.00
C GLN A 604 14.02 23.33 9.51
N ARG A 605 12.98 22.67 8.96
CA ARG A 605 13.09 21.32 8.38
C ARG A 605 14.04 21.29 7.19
N THR A 606 13.86 22.20 6.24
CA THR A 606 14.70 22.28 5.03
C THR A 606 16.12 22.75 5.35
N GLY A 607 16.32 23.49 6.44
CA GLY A 607 17.62 23.84 7.00
C GLY A 607 18.43 22.66 7.55
N ARG A 608 17.82 21.46 7.63
CA ARG A 608 18.55 20.21 7.95
C ARG A 608 19.33 19.66 6.77
N ALA A 609 18.99 20.06 5.53
CA ALA A 609 19.76 19.72 4.35
C ALA A 609 20.76 20.83 3.98
N GLY A 610 21.98 20.43 3.60
CA GLY A 610 22.98 21.29 2.96
C GLY A 610 23.83 22.13 3.93
N ARG A 611 24.37 21.52 4.99
CA ARG A 611 25.21 22.19 6.00
C ARG A 611 26.70 22.32 5.64
N ARG A 612 27.21 21.62 4.62
CA ARG A 612 28.58 21.78 4.06
C ARG A 612 28.60 21.87 2.53
N ALA A 613 29.81 22.09 1.98
CA ALA A 613 30.16 22.18 0.57
C ALA A 613 29.77 20.93 -0.25
N GLN A 614 28.47 20.65 -0.38
CA GLN A 614 27.90 19.62 -1.23
C GLN A 614 26.90 20.26 -2.20
N ALA A 615 26.73 19.62 -3.36
CA ALA A 615 25.93 20.17 -4.45
C ALA A 615 24.44 20.06 -4.11
N ALA A 616 23.81 21.20 -3.84
CA ALA A 616 22.37 21.41 -3.82
C ALA A 616 21.55 20.62 -2.79
N PRO A 617 21.24 21.19 -1.60
CA PRO A 617 20.20 20.62 -0.77
C PRO A 617 18.87 20.52 -1.52
N PHE A 618 18.26 19.35 -1.44
CA PHE A 618 17.02 19.02 -2.13
C PHE A 618 15.89 18.77 -1.12
N CYS A 619 14.78 19.49 -1.26
CA CYS A 619 13.67 19.43 -0.33
C CYS A 619 12.37 19.11 -1.07
N VAL A 620 11.72 18.01 -0.69
CA VAL A 620 10.43 17.61 -1.28
C VAL A 620 9.34 17.69 -0.23
N THR A 621 8.21 18.29 -0.58
CA THR A 621 6.99 18.27 0.23
C THR A 621 5.92 17.46 -0.47
N VAL A 622 5.42 16.44 0.22
CA VAL A 622 4.29 15.63 -0.21
C VAL A 622 3.02 16.24 0.37
N ALA A 623 2.13 16.71 -0.49
CA ALA A 623 0.81 17.20 -0.10
C ALA A 623 -0.16 16.01 0.00
N ARG A 624 -0.81 15.88 1.16
CA ARG A 624 -1.86 14.88 1.40
C ARG A 624 -3.22 15.37 0.90
N SER A 625 -4.22 14.51 0.89
CA SER A 625 -5.62 14.84 0.55
C SER A 625 -6.35 15.74 1.57
N SER A 626 -5.63 16.31 2.55
CA SER A 626 -6.17 17.24 3.54
C SER A 626 -6.48 18.59 2.89
N GLN A 627 -7.53 19.29 3.36
CA GLN A 627 -7.90 20.60 2.80
C GLN A 627 -6.75 21.62 2.91
N TYR A 628 -6.02 21.59 4.03
CA TYR A 628 -4.87 22.46 4.24
C TYR A 628 -3.74 22.15 3.26
N ASP A 629 -3.35 20.88 3.15
CA ASP A 629 -2.27 20.44 2.27
C ASP A 629 -2.57 20.81 0.81
N GLN A 630 -3.81 20.59 0.34
CA GLN A 630 -4.22 20.91 -1.03
C GLN A 630 -4.24 22.42 -1.30
N SER A 631 -4.78 23.21 -0.37
CA SER A 631 -4.79 24.67 -0.48
C SER A 631 -3.37 25.23 -0.57
N MET A 632 -2.47 24.76 0.29
CA MET A 632 -1.07 25.19 0.27
C MET A 632 -0.32 24.68 -0.95
N PHE A 633 -0.61 23.48 -1.45
CA PHE A 633 0.00 22.95 -2.69
C PHE A 633 -0.37 23.81 -3.90
N ASN A 634 -1.65 24.16 -4.05
CA ASN A 634 -2.12 25.02 -5.14
C ASN A 634 -1.51 26.43 -5.07
N GLY A 635 -1.17 26.89 -3.86
CA GLY A 635 -0.50 28.16 -3.59
C GLY A 635 0.98 28.03 -3.21
N PHE A 636 1.69 26.97 -3.59
CA PHE A 636 2.97 26.63 -2.96
C PHE A 636 4.04 27.73 -3.07
N GLN A 637 4.07 28.45 -4.19
CA GLN A 637 4.98 29.60 -4.35
C GLN A 637 4.68 30.71 -3.32
N LYS A 638 3.41 31.03 -3.09
CA LYS A 638 3.00 32.02 -2.07
C LYS A 638 3.34 31.51 -0.68
N TYR A 639 3.13 30.22 -0.41
CA TYR A 639 3.49 29.59 0.85
C TYR A 639 5.00 29.75 1.17
N LEU A 640 5.88 29.55 0.18
CA LEU A 640 7.33 29.73 0.35
C LEU A 640 7.74 31.20 0.55
N GLN A 641 6.96 32.15 0.03
CA GLN A 641 7.21 33.59 0.15
C GLN A 641 6.69 34.18 1.47
N ASN A 642 5.89 33.43 2.23
CA ASN A 642 5.38 33.89 3.52
C ASN A 642 6.53 34.06 4.51
N GLU A 643 6.57 35.22 5.17
CA GLU A 643 7.52 35.46 6.24
C GLU A 643 7.16 34.65 7.50
N ALA A 644 8.18 34.26 8.26
CA ALA A 644 7.98 33.62 9.54
C ALA A 644 7.31 34.62 10.51
N PRO A 645 6.23 34.24 11.21
CA PRO A 645 5.60 35.13 12.18
C PRO A 645 6.59 35.48 13.29
N VAL A 646 6.61 36.76 13.70
CA VAL A 646 7.45 37.23 14.80
C VAL A 646 7.00 36.55 16.10
N PRO A 647 7.90 35.88 16.84
CA PRO A 647 7.55 35.28 18.11
C PRO A 647 7.13 36.39 19.09
N PHE A 648 5.95 36.27 19.67
CA PHE A 648 5.47 37.19 20.69
C PHE A 648 5.29 36.46 22.02
N ILE A 649 5.55 37.15 23.12
CA ILE A 649 5.33 36.65 24.48
C ILE A 649 4.19 37.47 25.08
N SER A 650 3.10 36.81 25.46
CA SER A 650 2.03 37.45 26.23
C SER A 650 2.38 37.38 27.72
N LEU A 651 2.62 38.53 28.33
CA LEU A 651 2.83 38.67 29.78
C LEU A 651 1.51 38.76 30.56
N GLU A 652 0.39 38.92 29.86
CA GLU A 652 -0.93 39.17 30.45
C GLU A 652 -1.68 37.90 30.80
N ASN A 653 -1.14 36.71 30.53
CA ASN A 653 -1.82 35.44 30.77
C ASN A 653 -1.91 35.14 32.29
N PRO A 654 -3.08 35.33 32.94
CA PRO A 654 -3.16 35.23 34.40
C PRO A 654 -3.01 33.78 34.87
N SER A 655 -3.37 32.81 34.03
CA SER A 655 -3.21 31.37 34.32
C SER A 655 -1.73 30.98 34.37
N LEU A 656 -0.93 31.46 33.42
CA LEU A 656 0.51 31.24 33.42
C LEU A 656 1.16 31.88 34.65
N PHE A 657 0.80 33.13 34.94
CA PHE A 657 1.32 33.84 36.11
C PHE A 657 0.97 33.12 37.42
N ARG A 658 -0.29 32.67 37.57
CA ARG A 658 -0.73 31.88 38.73
C ARG A 658 0.02 30.55 38.85
N ARG A 659 0.30 29.86 37.75
CA ARG A 659 1.13 28.64 37.76
C ARG A 659 2.54 28.92 38.29
N HIS A 660 3.16 30.02 37.86
CA HIS A 660 4.47 30.44 38.38
C HIS A 660 4.41 30.84 39.85
N GLN A 661 3.40 31.61 40.29
CA GLN A 661 3.19 31.96 41.69
C GLN A 661 3.03 30.72 42.57
N ASN A 662 2.18 29.78 42.16
CA ASN A 662 2.00 28.51 42.86
C ASN A 662 3.31 27.72 42.93
N GLY A 663 4.10 27.69 41.85
CA GLY A 663 5.40 27.04 41.82
C GLY A 663 6.42 27.69 42.77
N ILE A 664 6.43 29.04 42.86
CA ILE A 664 7.30 29.78 43.79
C ILE A 664 6.89 29.53 45.24
N ILE A 665 5.58 29.59 45.54
CA ILE A 665 5.04 29.32 46.88
C ILE A 665 5.35 27.88 47.28
N LEU A 666 5.09 26.91 46.41
CA LEU A 666 5.37 25.50 46.63
C LEU A 666 6.87 25.26 46.86
N ARG A 667 7.73 25.89 46.06
CA ARG A 667 9.19 25.86 46.28
C ARG A 667 9.57 26.43 47.65
N GLY A 668 8.98 27.55 48.05
CA GLY A 668 9.21 28.16 49.36
C GLY A 668 8.79 27.25 50.51
N TYR A 669 7.59 26.69 50.42
CA TYR A 669 7.06 25.71 51.37
C TYR A 669 7.96 24.46 51.48
N LEU A 670 8.33 23.86 50.34
CA LEU A 670 9.20 22.69 50.30
C LEU A 670 10.59 22.99 50.89
N ARG A 671 11.17 24.15 50.58
CA ARG A 671 12.44 24.58 51.20
C ARG A 671 12.29 24.72 52.72
N HIS A 672 11.24 25.36 53.20
CA HIS A 672 11.02 25.53 54.65
C HIS A 672 10.81 24.19 55.38
N LYS A 673 10.02 23.28 54.80
CA LYS A 673 9.65 22.00 55.41
C LYS A 673 10.80 20.97 55.40
N ILE A 674 11.65 20.97 54.37
CA ILE A 674 12.60 19.86 54.10
C ILE A 674 14.05 20.22 54.50
N LEU A 675 14.45 21.50 54.53
CA LEU A 675 15.84 21.88 54.77
C LEU A 675 16.44 21.54 56.16
N PRO A 676 15.69 21.21 57.23
CA PRO A 676 16.34 20.76 58.46
C PRO A 676 16.82 19.29 58.43
N GLN A 677 16.28 18.41 57.56
CA GLN A 677 16.62 16.98 57.57
C GLN A 677 16.66 16.37 56.16
N THR A 678 17.86 15.94 55.76
CA THR A 678 18.15 14.88 54.75
C THR A 678 17.56 15.04 53.34
N LEU A 679 18.34 15.63 52.43
CA LEU A 679 18.24 15.35 50.98
C LEU A 679 19.38 14.39 50.58
N SER A 680 19.24 13.11 50.91
CA SER A 680 20.13 12.05 50.40
C SER A 680 19.57 11.34 49.14
N LYS A 681 18.35 11.69 48.71
CA LYS A 681 17.69 11.16 47.51
C LYS A 681 17.37 12.28 46.51
N ASN A 682 17.65 12.04 45.23
CA ASN A 682 17.45 12.99 44.12
C ASN A 682 15.98 13.24 43.73
N ALA A 683 15.00 12.70 44.47
CA ALA A 683 13.58 12.89 44.20
C ALA A 683 12.76 12.91 45.51
N LEU A 684 11.76 13.78 45.56
CA LEU A 684 10.78 13.90 46.65
C LEU A 684 9.77 12.75 46.58
N SER A 685 9.47 12.12 47.72
CA SER A 685 8.37 11.17 47.83
C SER A 685 7.05 11.88 48.19
N LEU A 686 5.91 11.22 47.95
CA LEU A 686 4.60 11.73 48.39
C LEU A 686 4.54 11.81 49.93
N ASP A 687 5.25 10.94 50.63
CA ASP A 687 5.32 10.93 52.10
C ASP A 687 6.04 12.18 52.64
N ASP A 688 7.07 12.68 51.93
CA ASP A 688 7.75 13.94 52.28
C ASP A 688 6.80 15.16 52.17
N LEU A 689 5.86 15.10 51.23
CA LEU A 689 4.85 16.14 50.99
C LEU A 689 3.68 16.05 51.97
N PHE A 690 3.14 14.85 52.21
CA PHE A 690 1.85 14.64 52.87
C PHE A 690 1.91 13.89 54.22
N GLY A 691 3.07 13.32 54.60
CA GLY A 691 3.23 12.49 55.80
C GLY A 691 2.89 11.00 55.57
N GLU A 692 3.24 10.13 56.52
CA GLU A 692 3.12 8.66 56.39
C GLU A 692 1.67 8.11 56.47
N SER A 693 0.66 8.91 56.83
CA SER A 693 -0.72 8.43 56.89
C SER A 693 -1.78 9.51 56.64
N PHE A 694 -2.74 9.17 55.76
CA PHE A 694 -4.03 9.85 55.67
C PHE A 694 -4.99 9.24 56.70
N ASP A 695 -4.81 9.55 57.97
CA ASP A 695 -5.72 9.11 59.02
C ASP A 695 -7.04 9.90 58.91
N ARG A 696 -8.14 9.23 58.52
CA ARG A 696 -9.48 9.85 58.36
C ARG A 696 -9.98 10.55 59.63
N ASN A 697 -9.41 10.23 60.79
CA ASN A 697 -9.87 10.71 62.09
C ASN A 697 -9.00 11.83 62.70
N LYS A 698 -7.94 12.29 62.02
CA LYS A 698 -7.14 13.44 62.45
C LYS A 698 -7.07 14.48 61.32
N PRO A 699 -7.80 15.60 61.41
CA PRO A 699 -7.69 16.65 60.41
C PRO A 699 -6.29 17.25 60.49
N VAL A 700 -5.53 17.08 59.41
CA VAL A 700 -4.25 17.78 59.20
C VAL A 700 -4.57 19.26 58.98
N TYR A 701 -4.39 20.06 60.03
CA TYR A 701 -4.30 21.52 60.06
C TYR A 701 -5.36 22.35 59.31
N ASN A 702 -6.01 23.26 60.06
CA ASN A 702 -6.88 24.34 59.56
C ASN A 702 -6.33 25.01 58.30
N GLY A 703 -6.98 24.82 57.14
CA GLY A 703 -6.79 25.74 56.01
C GLY A 703 -7.09 25.22 54.60
N PHE A 704 -7.05 23.92 54.33
CA PHE A 704 -7.34 23.41 52.99
C PHE A 704 -8.10 22.09 53.04
N CYS A 705 -9.42 22.16 52.86
CA CYS A 705 -10.22 21.02 52.41
C CYS A 705 -10.13 20.94 50.89
N TRP A 706 -9.80 19.75 50.38
CA TRP A 706 -10.07 19.34 49.00
C TRP A 706 -11.44 18.69 48.91
#